data_AF-A0A933HM64-F1
#
_entry.id   AF-A0A933HM64-F1
#
_cell.length_a   1.000
_cell.length_b   1.000
_cell.length_c   1.000
_cell.angle_alpha   90.00
_cell.angle_beta   90.00
_cell.angle_gamma   90.00
#
_symmetry.space_group_name_H-M   'P 1'
#
loop_
_entity.id
_entity.type
_entity.pdbx_description
1 polymer ?
#
loop_
_entity_poly.entity_id
_entity_poly.type
_entity_poly.pdbx_seq_one_letter_code
_entity_poly.pdbx_strand_id
1 'polypeptide(L)'
;MTLAQMQARFFELKGKLAVGQLQEEEFKRELEKLRFQDSQGRWWMLGAQSGRWYYYDGARWLLGDPPEPPPPALGTGAPVVVIPLTPQPRSTAYTQPNASQNPAANSAQTISAPYSYAPAQHVPVKPIPQPPQQPRPPAPAAPLYSSSGSAANYVAAAGAAAAAQNDGVPLAQSQITAKPSLSETLHHELGKVRGAVFSAPRVEMPHVQRPTLNTSNIPVPPQLVPHAPVPLRKYQSPLILMGTVLVGLTLVALLLIGAYSFVTGKSLNSLLGSSTTAQRNPTRQPTVSAGAGNVENLLRVGDELASKSQFEPAIAQYQAAAKFAPNEADVYTHWARALSLTGRIGEAITTAQKATRLDSTSAAASTELTRALSWAGQTNQAIKEGERAISLDPNNASAKAFLAEAYLRAGRNSEAQDMVNQALELDDANPDTHRAAGWIAILSGRKDEGVGEWNRTIELASDIFLYQYELGLVYANYLNDPAMAIPAYQNAIQLYPPYIPSYTALGRAYLASNQPGPAILQFQKALTLDPKSSDAFLGLGQAFQMSNKCPQAIPYFQKALELKQDLAQASKGLEDCGAITKGSAPPLPAPTQVVLAPVATAIPQATVAPITGSNANPPKATSVASPAGTGGGASGEGHIFFPVYDGQYRVYSAKPNGSDRRIVVELASSPQVSPDGSRMLYYSWVKDQRGIHRIGTNGANDLHISLRSEDTLPAWSQDGAKYVYATRAGQGGDINRRAFTLRVASTGSKPRQDPAPLVEQAQYPTWGPDGRIVFRDCGFPDETCGLAVVNADGSGKKKLAPGLNATAPAWSPDGTRIVFMSNVSGNWDLYVINADGGSPQRLTDDLSDDGLPTFSPDGSKIAFVAKRNGVWSIWQMDPNGENETKLFDLEGDIAGPIPGNSPAQPGQVWTEQRISWR
;
A
#
# COMPACT_ATOMS: atom_id res chain seq x y z
N MET A 1 0.96 -6.13 -40.58
CA MET A 1 0.50 -6.92 -39.41
C MET A 1 -1.01 -6.76 -39.33
N THR A 2 -1.74 -7.76 -38.85
CA THR A 2 -3.16 -7.59 -38.47
C THR A 2 -3.26 -6.87 -37.11
N LEU A 3 -4.46 -6.40 -36.73
CA LEU A 3 -4.67 -5.77 -35.42
C LEU A 3 -4.23 -6.68 -34.26
N ALA A 4 -4.64 -7.95 -34.30
CA ALA A 4 -4.27 -8.94 -33.28
C ALA A 4 -2.74 -9.16 -33.16
N GLN A 5 -2.01 -9.09 -34.27
CA GLN A 5 -0.54 -9.19 -34.27
C GLN A 5 0.13 -7.95 -33.66
N MET A 6 -0.37 -6.75 -33.97
CA MET A 6 0.13 -5.51 -33.37
C MET A 6 -0.13 -5.48 -31.86
N GLN A 7 -1.32 -5.91 -31.43
CA GLN A 7 -1.70 -5.92 -30.03
C GLN A 7 -0.94 -6.99 -29.23
N ALA A 8 -0.71 -8.18 -29.79
CA ALA A 8 0.20 -9.18 -29.20
C ALA A 8 1.64 -8.66 -29.07
N ARG A 9 2.15 -7.94 -30.08
CA ARG A 9 3.48 -7.33 -30.04
C ARG A 9 3.57 -6.21 -29.00
N PHE A 10 2.52 -5.42 -28.81
CA PHE A 10 2.45 -4.43 -27.73
C PHE A 10 2.60 -5.08 -26.34
N PHE A 11 1.88 -6.17 -26.08
CA PHE A 11 1.98 -6.89 -24.80
C PHE A 11 3.37 -7.53 -24.59
N GLU A 12 4.01 -8.05 -25.65
CA GLU A 12 5.41 -8.51 -25.60
C GLU A 12 6.37 -7.39 -25.17
N LEU A 13 6.22 -6.20 -25.75
CA LEU A 13 7.03 -5.02 -25.45
C LEU A 13 6.76 -4.49 -24.03
N LYS A 14 5.50 -4.45 -23.59
CA LYS A 14 5.10 -4.11 -22.21
C LYS A 14 5.69 -5.08 -21.20
N GLY A 15 5.65 -6.39 -21.48
CA GLY A 15 6.24 -7.41 -20.62
C GLY A 15 7.75 -7.21 -20.45
N LYS A 16 8.46 -6.95 -21.54
CA LYS A 16 9.91 -6.64 -21.52
C LYS A 16 10.23 -5.35 -20.76
N LEU A 17 9.41 -4.31 -20.89
CA LEU A 17 9.53 -3.07 -20.11
C LEU A 17 9.35 -3.35 -18.60
N ALA A 18 8.33 -4.13 -18.22
CA ALA A 18 8.04 -4.45 -16.82
C ALA A 18 9.16 -5.26 -16.12
N VAL A 19 9.88 -6.11 -16.85
CA VAL A 19 11.05 -6.86 -16.32
C VAL A 19 12.40 -6.17 -16.57
N GLY A 20 12.40 -4.90 -17.01
CA GLY A 20 13.63 -4.12 -17.24
C GLY A 20 14.49 -4.59 -18.43
N GLN A 21 13.97 -5.46 -19.30
CA GLN A 21 14.63 -5.94 -20.51
C GLN A 21 14.51 -4.98 -21.71
N LEU A 22 13.69 -3.94 -21.59
CA LEU A 22 13.48 -2.88 -22.58
C LEU A 22 13.38 -1.55 -21.83
N GLN A 23 14.11 -0.52 -22.25
CA GLN A 23 14.02 0.80 -21.62
C GLN A 23 12.82 1.60 -22.17
N GLU A 24 12.30 2.55 -21.39
CA GLU A 24 11.09 3.29 -21.73
C GLU A 24 11.18 4.03 -23.08
N GLU A 25 12.32 4.66 -23.36
CA GLU A 25 12.58 5.32 -24.65
C GLU A 25 12.70 4.35 -25.82
N GLU A 26 13.06 3.09 -25.56
CA GLU A 26 13.08 2.04 -26.58
C GLU A 26 11.69 1.43 -26.78
N PHE A 27 10.92 1.28 -25.70
CA PHE A 27 9.51 0.92 -25.75
C PHE A 27 8.69 1.92 -26.58
N LYS A 28 8.89 3.24 -26.39
CA LYS A 28 8.24 4.29 -27.20
C LYS A 28 8.59 4.14 -28.69
N ARG A 29 9.88 3.95 -29.03
CA ARG A 29 10.32 3.74 -30.43
C ARG A 29 9.79 2.45 -31.06
N GLU A 30 9.68 1.36 -30.30
CA GLU A 30 9.08 0.11 -30.80
C GLU A 30 7.55 0.23 -30.95
N LEU A 31 6.89 1.00 -30.08
CA LEU A 31 5.46 1.25 -30.14
C LEU A 31 5.07 2.10 -31.36
N GLU A 32 5.86 3.12 -31.71
CA GLU A 32 5.63 3.91 -32.94
C GLU A 32 5.64 3.06 -34.22
N LYS A 33 6.37 1.94 -34.25
CA LYS A 33 6.40 0.99 -35.38
C LYS A 33 5.11 0.18 -35.53
N LEU A 34 4.24 0.18 -34.51
CA LEU A 34 2.92 -0.45 -34.55
C LEU A 34 1.82 0.50 -35.06
N ARG A 35 2.16 1.75 -35.39
CA ARG A 35 1.24 2.73 -35.96
C ARG A 35 0.92 2.38 -37.42
N PHE A 36 -0.35 2.50 -37.80
CA PHE A 36 -0.79 2.33 -39.20
C PHE A 36 -1.73 3.44 -39.64
N GLN A 37 -2.04 3.51 -40.93
CA GLN A 37 -2.98 4.49 -41.49
C GLN A 37 -4.17 3.74 -42.11
N ASP A 38 -5.41 4.19 -41.82
CA ASP A 38 -6.62 3.58 -42.39
C ASP A 38 -6.88 4.04 -43.84
N SER A 39 -7.89 3.44 -44.47
CA SER A 39 -8.31 3.77 -45.84
C SER A 39 -8.86 5.20 -46.01
N GLN A 40 -9.11 5.92 -44.92
CA GLN A 40 -9.51 7.33 -44.91
C GLN A 40 -8.34 8.28 -44.65
N GLY A 41 -7.13 7.74 -44.45
CA GLY A 41 -5.92 8.53 -44.18
C GLY A 41 -5.71 8.90 -42.72
N ARG A 42 -6.48 8.35 -41.77
CA ARG A 42 -6.28 8.62 -40.33
C ARG A 42 -5.20 7.70 -39.77
N TRP A 43 -4.32 8.25 -38.94
CA TRP A 43 -3.29 7.47 -38.25
C TRP A 43 -3.85 6.82 -37.00
N TRP A 44 -3.51 5.55 -36.77
CA TRP A 44 -3.97 4.71 -35.66
C TRP A 44 -2.78 4.16 -34.87
N MET A 45 -2.80 4.27 -33.53
CA MET A 45 -1.78 3.71 -32.64
C MET A 45 -2.37 3.13 -31.34
N LEU A 46 -1.60 2.27 -30.68
CA LEU A 46 -1.89 1.82 -29.31
C LEU A 46 -1.33 2.82 -28.30
N GLY A 47 -2.14 3.19 -27.30
CA GLY A 47 -1.71 4.06 -26.21
C GLY A 47 -0.68 3.39 -25.31
N ALA A 48 0.46 4.05 -25.08
CA ALA A 48 1.59 3.51 -24.31
C ALA A 48 1.24 3.04 -22.89
N GLN A 49 0.27 3.71 -22.26
CA GLN A 49 -0.22 3.37 -20.93
C GLN A 49 -1.43 2.44 -20.99
N SER A 50 -2.51 2.83 -21.69
CA SER A 50 -3.80 2.12 -21.68
C SER A 50 -3.90 0.87 -22.55
N GLY A 51 -3.01 0.70 -23.55
CA GLY A 51 -3.13 -0.39 -24.53
C GLY A 51 -4.39 -0.36 -25.40
N ARG A 52 -5.12 0.77 -25.39
CA ARG A 52 -6.31 1.02 -26.25
C ARG A 52 -5.89 1.69 -27.55
N TRP A 53 -6.71 1.56 -28.58
CA TRP A 53 -6.48 2.17 -29.89
C TRP A 53 -6.94 3.64 -29.91
N TYR A 54 -6.08 4.49 -30.44
CA TYR A 54 -6.36 5.90 -30.70
C TYR A 54 -6.16 6.20 -32.17
N TYR A 55 -6.99 7.07 -32.74
CA TYR A 55 -6.78 7.67 -34.05
C TYR A 55 -6.46 9.17 -33.94
N TYR A 56 -5.67 9.70 -34.88
CA TYR A 56 -5.37 11.11 -34.96
C TYR A 56 -6.36 11.82 -35.89
N ASP A 57 -7.07 12.83 -35.37
CA ASP A 57 -8.08 13.60 -36.12
C ASP A 57 -7.49 14.79 -36.93
N GLY A 58 -6.19 15.05 -36.78
CA GLY A 58 -5.49 16.20 -37.35
C GLY A 58 -5.13 17.28 -36.32
N ALA A 59 -5.66 17.20 -35.10
CA ALA A 59 -5.33 18.06 -33.97
C ALA A 59 -4.91 17.25 -32.73
N ARG A 60 -5.62 16.16 -32.41
CA ARG A 60 -5.44 15.34 -31.20
C ARG A 60 -5.63 13.85 -31.47
N TRP A 61 -5.17 13.04 -30.51
CA TRP A 61 -5.43 11.60 -30.47
C TRP A 61 -6.76 11.34 -29.76
N LEU A 62 -7.66 10.60 -30.40
CA LEU A 62 -8.98 10.25 -29.91
C LEU A 62 -9.13 8.74 -29.81
N LEU A 63 -9.74 8.26 -28.72
CA LEU A 63 -10.04 6.84 -28.54
C LEU A 63 -11.01 6.36 -29.63
N GLY A 64 -10.83 5.13 -30.13
CA GLY A 64 -11.80 4.53 -31.05
C GLY A 64 -11.46 3.09 -31.45
N ASP A 65 -12.38 2.45 -32.14
CA ASP A 65 -12.19 1.10 -32.66
C ASP A 65 -11.52 1.13 -34.05
N PRO A 66 -10.35 0.48 -34.21
CA PRO A 66 -9.59 0.54 -35.46
C PRO A 66 -10.24 -0.35 -36.54
N PRO A 67 -10.27 0.10 -37.81
CA PRO A 67 -10.46 -0.82 -38.92
C PRO A 67 -9.24 -1.74 -39.07
N GLU A 68 -9.39 -2.93 -39.66
CA GLU A 68 -8.23 -3.75 -40.02
C GLU A 68 -7.28 -2.96 -40.92
N PRO A 69 -5.96 -2.91 -40.63
CA PRO A 69 -4.98 -2.20 -41.43
C PRO A 69 -5.01 -2.69 -42.89
N PRO A 70 -4.82 -1.79 -43.86
CA PRO A 70 -4.78 -2.18 -45.27
C PRO A 70 -3.69 -3.24 -45.49
N PRO A 71 -3.92 -4.23 -46.38
CA PRO A 71 -2.91 -5.23 -46.69
C PRO A 71 -1.64 -4.54 -47.21
N PRO A 72 -0.45 -5.06 -46.89
CA PRO A 72 0.80 -4.45 -47.32
C PRO A 72 0.80 -4.33 -48.86
N ALA A 73 0.95 -3.11 -49.35
CA ALA A 73 0.87 -2.83 -50.78
C ALA A 73 1.92 -3.65 -51.54
N LEU A 74 1.46 -4.60 -52.37
CA LEU A 74 2.30 -5.25 -53.37
C LEU A 74 2.76 -4.16 -54.34
N GLY A 75 4.02 -3.77 -54.20
CA GLY A 75 4.45 -2.40 -54.51
C GLY A 75 4.44 -2.03 -55.99
N THR A 76 3.93 -0.83 -56.28
CA THR A 76 4.29 -0.01 -57.45
C THR A 76 4.17 1.48 -57.09
N GLY A 77 5.03 1.96 -56.19
CA GLY A 77 5.11 3.37 -55.81
C GLY A 77 6.38 3.64 -55.02
N ALA A 78 7.16 4.64 -55.44
CA ALA A 78 8.42 4.98 -54.79
C ALA A 78 8.18 5.46 -53.33
N PRO A 79 9.05 5.11 -52.37
CA PRO A 79 8.87 5.54 -50.99
C PRO A 79 9.00 7.06 -50.88
N VAL A 80 7.92 7.72 -50.46
CA VAL A 80 7.96 9.14 -50.08
C VAL A 80 8.68 9.23 -48.74
N VAL A 81 9.97 9.59 -48.79
CA VAL A 81 10.76 9.92 -47.60
C VAL A 81 10.28 11.28 -47.07
N VAL A 82 9.39 11.26 -46.08
CA VAL A 82 9.09 12.45 -45.27
C VAL A 82 10.17 12.56 -44.20
N ILE A 83 11.11 13.49 -44.40
CA ILE A 83 12.20 13.78 -43.47
C ILE A 83 11.63 14.54 -42.25
N PRO A 84 11.71 14.02 -41.00
CA PRO A 84 11.49 14.85 -39.83
C PRO A 84 12.64 15.88 -39.71
N LEU A 85 12.27 17.15 -39.55
CA LEU A 85 13.21 18.26 -39.43
C LEU A 85 14.20 18.05 -38.27
N THR A 86 15.48 17.90 -38.60
CA THR A 86 16.57 17.89 -37.62
C THR A 86 16.93 19.31 -37.21
N PRO A 87 16.98 19.64 -35.90
CA PRO A 87 17.58 20.88 -35.44
C PRO A 87 19.09 20.89 -35.77
N GLN A 88 19.52 21.89 -36.53
CA GLN A 88 20.93 22.10 -36.86
C GLN A 88 21.75 22.50 -35.62
N PRO A 89 22.88 21.84 -35.32
CA PRO A 89 23.83 22.34 -34.33
C PRO A 89 24.66 23.48 -34.93
N ARG A 90 24.63 24.68 -34.33
CA ARG A 90 25.63 25.73 -34.62
C ARG A 90 26.89 25.49 -33.79
N SER A 91 28.04 25.54 -34.47
CA SER A 91 29.36 25.25 -33.91
C SER A 91 30.10 26.49 -33.43
N THR A 92 31.12 26.29 -32.58
CA THR A 92 32.45 26.94 -32.48
C THR A 92 32.97 26.70 -31.05
N ALA A 93 34.27 26.46 -30.77
CA ALA A 93 35.44 26.19 -31.60
C ALA A 93 36.62 25.73 -30.71
N TYR A 94 37.45 24.78 -31.19
CA TYR A 94 38.91 24.64 -30.92
C TYR A 94 39.36 24.33 -29.44
N THR A 95 40.43 23.57 -29.13
CA THR A 95 41.48 22.90 -29.95
C THR A 95 42.03 21.63 -29.27
N GLN A 96 42.60 20.71 -30.06
CA GLN A 96 43.51 19.64 -29.65
C GLN A 96 44.89 20.18 -29.15
N PRO A 97 45.71 19.40 -28.42
CA PRO A 97 46.62 18.43 -29.05
C PRO A 97 46.68 17.04 -28.40
N ASN A 98 47.09 16.07 -29.21
CA ASN A 98 47.26 14.67 -28.90
C ASN A 98 48.74 14.31 -28.68
N ALA A 99 48.96 13.09 -28.15
CA ALA A 99 50.09 12.19 -28.42
C ALA A 99 51.43 12.25 -27.63
N SER A 100 51.82 11.04 -27.21
CA SER A 100 53.19 10.49 -27.06
C SER A 100 53.97 10.90 -25.79
N GLN A 101 54.71 10.03 -25.10
CA GLN A 101 55.46 8.83 -25.50
C GLN A 101 55.55 7.78 -24.37
N ASN A 102 55.96 6.55 -24.71
CA ASN A 102 56.37 5.50 -23.77
C ASN A 102 57.65 4.81 -24.28
N PRO A 103 58.70 4.71 -23.45
CA PRO A 103 59.56 3.52 -23.39
C PRO A 103 59.65 3.00 -21.93
N ALA A 104 59.47 1.70 -21.65
CA ALA A 104 60.40 0.59 -21.90
C ALA A 104 61.74 0.74 -21.11
N ALA A 105 62.30 -0.28 -20.43
CA ALA A 105 62.01 -1.72 -20.40
C ALA A 105 62.62 -2.43 -19.15
N ASN A 106 62.54 -3.77 -19.17
CA ASN A 106 63.33 -4.78 -18.44
C ASN A 106 62.80 -5.28 -17.08
N SER A 107 62.75 -6.59 -16.80
CA SER A 107 63.00 -7.75 -17.69
C SER A 107 62.64 -9.09 -17.05
N ALA A 108 62.24 -10.07 -17.88
CA ALA A 108 62.39 -11.53 -17.68
C ALA A 108 61.53 -12.20 -16.58
N GLN A 109 61.08 -13.46 -16.70
CA GLN A 109 61.38 -14.50 -17.70
C GLN A 109 60.28 -15.60 -17.75
N THR A 110 59.82 -15.98 -18.96
CA THR A 110 59.53 -17.37 -19.42
C THR A 110 58.46 -18.25 -18.71
N ILE A 111 57.72 -19.20 -19.33
CA ILE A 111 57.68 -19.72 -20.72
C ILE A 111 56.32 -20.40 -21.06
N SER A 112 56.00 -20.48 -22.36
CA SER A 112 55.05 -21.39 -23.07
C SER A 112 53.56 -21.56 -22.65
N ALA A 113 52.68 -21.26 -23.62
CA ALA A 113 51.39 -21.94 -23.88
C ALA A 113 51.64 -23.20 -24.79
N PRO A 114 50.72 -23.79 -25.61
CA PRO A 114 49.27 -23.56 -25.84
C PRO A 114 48.44 -24.87 -26.10
N TYR A 115 47.19 -24.72 -26.61
CA TYR A 115 46.35 -25.72 -27.33
C TYR A 115 45.78 -26.95 -26.56
N SER A 116 44.81 -27.74 -27.06
CA SER A 116 43.48 -27.47 -27.67
C SER A 116 42.67 -28.79 -27.82
N TYR A 117 41.33 -28.69 -27.96
CA TYR A 117 40.29 -29.73 -28.20
C TYR A 117 40.61 -31.19 -28.65
N ALA A 118 39.98 -32.14 -27.93
CA ALA A 118 39.37 -33.44 -28.35
C ALA A 118 40.28 -34.61 -28.84
N PRO A 119 39.81 -35.89 -28.91
CA PRO A 119 38.49 -36.49 -28.59
C PRO A 119 38.54 -37.70 -27.60
N ALA A 120 37.47 -38.52 -27.55
CA ALA A 120 37.20 -39.56 -26.53
C ALA A 120 37.78 -40.97 -26.80
N GLN A 121 37.96 -41.78 -25.74
CA GLN A 121 37.86 -43.27 -25.76
C GLN A 121 37.66 -43.89 -24.34
N HIS A 122 37.49 -45.22 -24.25
CA HIS A 122 36.70 -45.94 -23.23
C HIS A 122 37.37 -46.33 -21.87
N VAL A 123 36.58 -46.16 -20.79
CA VAL A 123 36.15 -47.15 -19.73
C VAL A 123 37.14 -48.25 -19.26
N PRO A 124 37.37 -48.37 -17.93
CA PRO A 124 36.79 -49.50 -17.18
C PRO A 124 36.11 -49.13 -15.85
N VAL A 125 35.03 -49.84 -15.50
CA VAL A 125 34.23 -49.68 -14.26
C VAL A 125 34.57 -50.76 -13.22
N LYS A 126 34.61 -50.41 -11.93
CA LYS A 126 34.47 -51.34 -10.77
C LYS A 126 34.03 -50.57 -9.50
N PRO A 127 33.53 -51.22 -8.43
CA PRO A 127 32.08 -51.19 -8.18
C PRO A 127 31.65 -50.60 -6.82
N ILE A 128 30.37 -50.25 -6.70
CA ILE A 128 29.71 -49.79 -5.46
C ILE A 128 28.90 -50.97 -4.85
N PRO A 129 28.86 -51.16 -3.51
CA PRO A 129 28.17 -52.29 -2.88
C PRO A 129 26.63 -52.17 -2.86
N GLN A 130 25.93 -53.32 -2.80
CA GLN A 130 24.47 -53.43 -2.69
C GLN A 130 23.99 -53.64 -1.24
N PRO A 131 22.78 -53.18 -0.87
CA PRO A 131 22.04 -53.68 0.28
C PRO A 131 21.23 -54.98 -0.06
N PRO A 132 20.94 -55.85 0.93
CA PRO A 132 20.43 -57.22 0.69
C PRO A 132 18.91 -57.32 0.40
N GLN A 133 18.50 -58.43 -0.22
CA GLN A 133 17.12 -58.70 -0.68
C GLN A 133 16.33 -59.70 0.19
N GLN A 134 15.01 -59.45 0.25
CA GLN A 134 13.79 -60.30 0.33
C GLN A 134 13.84 -61.82 0.64
N PRO A 135 12.68 -62.40 1.03
CA PRO A 135 11.97 -63.24 0.04
C PRO A 135 10.42 -63.08 -0.04
N ARG A 136 9.90 -63.40 -1.23
CA ARG A 136 8.47 -63.65 -1.65
C ARG A 136 8.13 -65.17 -1.49
N PRO A 137 7.01 -65.78 -2.00
CA PRO A 137 5.82 -65.35 -2.78
C PRO A 137 4.48 -65.89 -2.14
N PRO A 138 3.34 -66.25 -2.84
CA PRO A 138 2.83 -65.97 -4.19
C PRO A 138 1.36 -65.45 -4.27
N ALA A 139 0.86 -65.20 -5.49
CA ALA A 139 -0.57 -65.02 -5.82
C ALA A 139 -1.15 -66.31 -6.46
N PRO A 140 -2.50 -66.45 -6.65
CA PRO A 140 -3.07 -66.11 -7.96
C PRO A 140 -4.58 -65.71 -8.04
N ALA A 141 -4.95 -65.17 -9.21
CA ALA A 141 -6.23 -65.27 -9.93
C ALA A 141 -7.53 -64.54 -9.48
N ALA A 142 -8.30 -64.11 -10.50
CA ALA A 142 -9.73 -63.76 -10.52
C ALA A 142 -10.35 -64.39 -11.79
N PRO A 143 -11.66 -64.70 -11.87
CA PRO A 143 -12.57 -63.78 -12.60
C PRO A 143 -14.10 -63.80 -12.27
N LEU A 144 -14.76 -62.66 -12.54
CA LEU A 144 -16.08 -62.42 -13.20
C LEU A 144 -17.46 -62.99 -12.72
N TYR A 145 -18.49 -62.12 -12.89
CA TYR A 145 -19.97 -62.32 -12.92
C TYR A 145 -20.65 -62.82 -11.60
N SER A 146 -21.93 -62.55 -11.29
CA SER A 146 -23.09 -62.03 -12.07
C SER A 146 -24.08 -61.15 -11.24
N SER A 147 -25.28 -60.89 -11.81
CA SER A 147 -26.29 -59.87 -11.44
C SER A 147 -27.50 -60.35 -10.59
N SER A 148 -28.12 -59.44 -9.82
CA SER A 148 -29.59 -59.26 -9.57
C SER A 148 -29.84 -58.46 -8.26
N GLY A 149 -30.95 -57.74 -8.03
CA GLY A 149 -32.02 -57.28 -8.93
C GLY A 149 -33.35 -56.99 -8.20
N SER A 150 -33.81 -55.72 -8.18
CA SER A 150 -35.18 -55.26 -7.81
C SER A 150 -35.61 -55.47 -6.33
N ALA A 151 -36.66 -54.85 -5.76
CA ALA A 151 -37.39 -53.59 -6.00
C ALA A 151 -38.40 -53.33 -4.83
N ALA A 152 -38.98 -52.13 -4.79
CA ALA A 152 -40.19 -51.75 -4.03
C ALA A 152 -40.04 -51.68 -2.48
N ASN A 153 -40.79 -50.85 -1.73
CA ASN A 153 -42.05 -50.17 -2.05
C ASN A 153 -42.24 -48.79 -1.34
N TYR A 154 -43.28 -48.09 -1.77
CA TYR A 154 -43.89 -46.87 -1.19
C TYR A 154 -44.20 -46.98 0.33
N VAL A 155 -44.39 -45.88 1.08
CA VAL A 155 -45.68 -45.17 1.26
C VAL A 155 -45.48 -43.68 1.60
N ALA A 156 -46.40 -42.84 1.10
CA ALA A 156 -46.48 -41.40 1.36
C ALA A 156 -47.44 -41.05 2.51
N ALA A 157 -47.28 -39.85 3.08
CA ALA A 157 -48.36 -39.14 3.78
C ALA A 157 -48.19 -37.63 3.59
N ALA A 158 -49.29 -36.92 3.36
CA ALA A 158 -49.35 -35.48 3.14
C ALA A 158 -50.44 -34.85 4.03
N GLY A 159 -50.38 -33.52 4.21
CA GLY A 159 -51.36 -32.73 4.95
C GLY A 159 -50.95 -32.45 6.41
N ALA A 160 -51.38 -31.35 7.03
CA ALA A 160 -52.32 -30.32 6.55
C ALA A 160 -52.01 -28.95 7.16
N ALA A 161 -52.52 -27.89 6.53
CA ALA A 161 -52.56 -26.55 7.10
C ALA A 161 -53.79 -26.37 8.00
N ALA A 162 -53.67 -25.52 9.03
CA ALA A 162 -54.78 -24.93 9.76
C ALA A 162 -54.39 -23.52 10.24
N ALA A 163 -55.34 -22.60 10.30
CA ALA A 163 -55.10 -21.17 10.56
C ALA A 163 -56.05 -20.62 11.63
N ALA A 164 -55.56 -19.67 12.44
CA ALA A 164 -56.34 -18.63 13.13
C ALA A 164 -55.41 -17.62 13.83
N GLN A 165 -55.55 -16.32 13.50
CA GLN A 165 -55.95 -15.19 14.35
C GLN A 165 -55.48 -15.16 15.84
N ASN A 166 -55.12 -14.02 16.46
CA ASN A 166 -55.31 -12.61 16.09
C ASN A 166 -54.31 -11.65 16.82
N ASP A 167 -54.22 -10.41 16.30
CA ASP A 167 -53.94 -9.11 16.96
C ASP A 167 -52.67 -8.84 17.81
N GLY A 168 -51.99 -7.72 17.48
CA GLY A 168 -51.26 -6.90 18.47
C GLY A 168 -49.78 -6.62 18.19
N VAL A 169 -49.45 -5.69 17.28
CA VAL A 169 -48.08 -5.16 17.10
C VAL A 169 -48.08 -3.63 17.03
N PRO A 170 -47.54 -2.90 18.04
CA PRO A 170 -47.08 -1.53 17.86
C PRO A 170 -45.69 -1.52 17.21
N LEU A 171 -45.39 -0.44 16.46
CA LEU A 171 -44.14 -0.30 15.71
C LEU A 171 -42.88 -0.42 16.58
N ALA A 172 -42.14 -1.51 16.42
CA ALA A 172 -40.76 -1.61 16.87
C ALA A 172 -39.81 -1.13 15.76
N GLN A 173 -38.90 -0.22 16.10
CA GLN A 173 -37.87 0.28 15.17
C GLN A 173 -36.98 -0.87 14.70
N SER A 174 -36.97 -1.15 13.40
CA SER A 174 -36.01 -2.10 12.83
C SER A 174 -34.60 -1.52 12.95
N GLN A 175 -33.77 -2.16 13.76
CA GLN A 175 -32.34 -1.91 13.78
C GLN A 175 -31.78 -2.19 12.38
N ILE A 176 -31.36 -1.13 11.68
CA ILE A 176 -30.60 -1.25 10.44
C ILE A 176 -29.21 -1.72 10.84
N THR A 177 -28.99 -3.03 10.83
CA THR A 177 -27.65 -3.60 10.93
C THR A 177 -26.82 -3.12 9.73
N ALA A 178 -25.63 -2.59 10.01
CA ALA A 178 -24.74 -2.11 8.97
C ALA A 178 -24.36 -3.26 8.04
N LYS A 179 -24.82 -3.19 6.79
CA LYS A 179 -24.33 -4.06 5.72
C LYS A 179 -23.01 -3.50 5.17
N PRO A 180 -22.11 -4.38 4.73
CA PRO A 180 -20.75 -3.99 4.37
C PRO A 180 -20.71 -3.24 3.03
N SER A 181 -19.53 -2.72 2.65
CA SER A 181 -19.34 -1.78 1.55
C SER A 181 -19.80 -2.30 0.17
N LEU A 182 -19.78 -1.44 -0.86
CA LEU A 182 -20.20 -1.80 -2.23
C LEU A 182 -19.58 -3.15 -2.65
N SER A 183 -18.27 -3.29 -2.49
CA SER A 183 -17.48 -4.46 -2.90
C SER A 183 -17.83 -5.73 -2.11
N GLU A 184 -18.05 -5.64 -0.80
CA GLU A 184 -18.43 -6.76 0.08
C GLU A 184 -19.90 -7.19 -0.18
N THR A 185 -20.79 -6.24 -0.39
CA THR A 185 -22.19 -6.48 -0.77
C THR A 185 -22.29 -7.02 -2.21
N LEU A 186 -21.38 -6.64 -3.12
CA LEU A 186 -21.27 -7.24 -4.45
C LEU A 186 -20.82 -8.70 -4.37
N HIS A 187 -19.87 -9.01 -3.47
CA HIS A 187 -19.37 -10.36 -3.22
C HIS A 187 -20.48 -11.30 -2.73
N HIS A 188 -21.33 -10.82 -1.81
CA HIS A 188 -22.45 -11.60 -1.26
C HIS A 188 -23.57 -11.87 -2.27
N GLU A 189 -23.94 -10.89 -3.12
CA GLU A 189 -25.04 -11.06 -4.07
C GLU A 189 -24.61 -11.73 -5.39
N LEU A 190 -23.42 -11.46 -5.93
CA LEU A 190 -22.91 -12.19 -7.10
C LEU A 190 -22.54 -13.65 -6.78
N GLY A 191 -22.21 -13.96 -5.52
CA GLY A 191 -22.02 -15.34 -5.05
C GLY A 191 -23.25 -16.22 -5.27
N LYS A 192 -24.46 -15.66 -5.19
CA LYS A 192 -25.72 -16.39 -5.43
C LYS A 192 -25.94 -16.72 -6.91
N VAL A 193 -25.39 -15.93 -7.83
CA VAL A 193 -25.54 -16.13 -9.28
C VAL A 193 -24.75 -17.35 -9.78
N ARG A 194 -23.75 -17.83 -9.02
CA ARG A 194 -23.01 -19.07 -9.33
C ARG A 194 -23.69 -20.36 -8.84
N GLY A 195 -24.95 -20.30 -8.40
CA GLY A 195 -25.70 -21.46 -7.87
C GLY A 195 -26.70 -22.13 -8.81
N ALA A 196 -26.96 -21.58 -10.01
CA ALA A 196 -27.98 -22.12 -10.92
C ALA A 196 -27.38 -23.10 -11.95
N VAL A 197 -27.33 -24.39 -11.60
CA VAL A 197 -27.15 -25.46 -12.59
C VAL A 197 -28.43 -25.54 -13.43
N PHE A 198 -28.38 -25.01 -14.66
CA PHE A 198 -29.45 -25.21 -15.65
C PHE A 198 -29.44 -26.65 -16.16
N SER A 199 -30.10 -27.54 -15.41
CA SER A 199 -30.58 -28.81 -15.96
C SER A 199 -31.67 -28.51 -16.98
N ALA A 200 -31.33 -28.62 -18.27
CA ALA A 200 -32.27 -28.32 -19.35
C ALA A 200 -33.49 -29.28 -19.31
N PRO A 201 -34.74 -28.76 -19.22
CA PRO A 201 -35.92 -29.58 -19.38
C PRO A 201 -36.06 -29.99 -20.85
N ARG A 202 -36.09 -31.30 -21.10
CA ARG A 202 -36.30 -31.87 -22.43
C ARG A 202 -37.77 -31.73 -22.79
N VAL A 203 -38.11 -30.79 -23.68
CA VAL A 203 -39.47 -30.60 -24.19
C VAL A 203 -39.53 -31.06 -25.65
N GLU A 204 -40.42 -32.02 -25.93
CA GLU A 204 -40.69 -32.48 -27.30
C GLU A 204 -41.49 -31.43 -28.07
N MET A 205 -41.13 -31.20 -29.34
CA MET A 205 -41.89 -30.34 -30.24
C MET A 205 -42.83 -31.17 -31.12
N PRO A 206 -44.12 -30.83 -31.23
CA PRO A 206 -45.01 -31.41 -32.23
C PRO A 206 -44.77 -30.79 -33.62
N HIS A 207 -44.83 -31.62 -34.67
CA HIS A 207 -44.69 -31.21 -36.07
C HIS A 207 -45.89 -30.40 -36.60
N VAL A 208 -45.63 -29.26 -37.28
CA VAL A 208 -46.48 -28.78 -38.41
C VAL A 208 -45.60 -28.22 -39.56
N GLN A 209 -46.11 -28.37 -40.78
CA GLN A 209 -45.47 -28.39 -42.11
C GLN A 209 -44.85 -27.09 -42.67
N ARG A 210 -44.01 -27.26 -43.72
CA ARG A 210 -43.49 -26.23 -44.65
C ARG A 210 -44.53 -25.85 -45.73
N PRO A 211 -44.33 -24.71 -46.41
CA PRO A 211 -44.18 -24.77 -47.89
C PRO A 211 -42.88 -24.12 -48.41
N THR A 212 -42.49 -24.47 -49.63
CA THR A 212 -41.30 -24.02 -50.38
C THR A 212 -41.69 -23.43 -51.74
N LEU A 213 -40.89 -22.50 -52.30
CA LEU A 213 -40.73 -22.06 -53.74
C LEU A 213 -40.33 -20.56 -53.77
N ASN A 214 -39.56 -19.99 -54.73
CA ASN A 214 -38.68 -20.52 -55.78
C ASN A 214 -37.63 -19.43 -56.16
N THR A 215 -36.63 -19.76 -57.00
CA THR A 215 -35.57 -18.83 -57.46
C THR A 215 -35.84 -18.16 -58.83
N SER A 216 -35.01 -17.14 -59.15
CA SER A 216 -34.55 -16.72 -60.51
C SER A 216 -35.15 -15.45 -61.16
N ASN A 217 -34.32 -14.40 -61.38
CA ASN A 217 -33.91 -13.95 -62.74
C ASN A 217 -32.87 -12.80 -62.75
N ILE A 218 -32.16 -12.66 -63.89
CA ILE A 218 -30.80 -12.09 -64.07
C ILE A 218 -30.74 -11.27 -65.38
N PRO A 219 -30.20 -10.01 -65.42
CA PRO A 219 -28.90 -9.79 -66.12
C PRO A 219 -28.01 -8.60 -65.66
N VAL A 220 -26.81 -8.52 -66.26
CA VAL A 220 -25.71 -7.51 -66.24
C VAL A 220 -25.03 -7.62 -67.64
N PRO A 221 -24.24 -6.69 -68.25
CA PRO A 221 -23.97 -5.23 -68.10
C PRO A 221 -24.33 -4.44 -69.43
N PRO A 222 -23.78 -3.24 -69.73
CA PRO A 222 -22.44 -3.09 -70.35
C PRO A 222 -21.59 -1.90 -69.83
N GLN A 223 -20.37 -1.70 -70.38
CA GLN A 223 -19.32 -0.79 -69.91
C GLN A 223 -19.24 0.59 -70.63
N LEU A 224 -18.56 1.54 -69.95
CA LEU A 224 -17.67 2.63 -70.47
C LEU A 224 -18.15 3.62 -71.56
N VAL A 225 -18.01 4.93 -71.28
CA VAL A 225 -17.26 5.95 -72.08
C VAL A 225 -17.18 7.30 -71.29
N PRO A 226 -16.12 8.13 -71.40
CA PRO A 226 -15.91 9.31 -70.54
C PRO A 226 -15.90 10.69 -71.23
N HIS A 227 -16.43 11.73 -70.56
CA HIS A 227 -16.22 13.18 -70.81
C HIS A 227 -16.70 13.93 -69.53
N ALA A 228 -16.26 15.12 -69.08
CA ALA A 228 -15.21 16.10 -69.32
C ALA A 228 -15.44 17.23 -68.24
N PRO A 229 -14.52 18.18 -67.95
CA PRO A 229 -14.59 18.99 -66.73
C PRO A 229 -15.35 20.32 -66.85
N VAL A 230 -15.98 20.78 -65.75
CA VAL A 230 -16.67 22.09 -65.59
C VAL A 230 -16.31 22.66 -64.19
N PRO A 231 -16.13 23.99 -63.99
CA PRO A 231 -15.01 24.47 -63.17
C PRO A 231 -15.31 24.82 -61.71
N LEU A 232 -14.22 24.89 -60.94
CA LEU A 232 -14.14 25.39 -59.56
C LEU A 232 -14.70 26.81 -59.40
N ARG A 233 -15.83 26.96 -58.69
CA ARG A 233 -16.15 28.21 -57.98
C ARG A 233 -15.41 28.21 -56.64
N LYS A 234 -14.47 29.15 -56.46
CA LYS A 234 -13.86 29.42 -55.15
C LYS A 234 -14.93 29.90 -54.17
N TYR A 235 -15.31 29.07 -53.21
CA TYR A 235 -15.95 29.51 -51.98
C TYR A 235 -14.87 29.64 -50.91
N GLN A 236 -14.52 30.88 -50.52
CA GLN A 236 -13.68 31.10 -49.34
C GLN A 236 -14.58 31.14 -48.11
N SER A 237 -14.28 30.29 -47.12
CA SER A 237 -15.07 30.14 -45.90
C SER A 237 -15.00 31.41 -45.01
N PRO A 238 -16.11 31.81 -44.36
CA PRO A 238 -16.20 33.06 -43.59
C PRO A 238 -15.36 33.10 -42.29
N LEU A 239 -14.74 31.98 -41.89
CA LEU A 239 -13.97 31.86 -40.65
C LEU A 239 -12.71 32.77 -40.59
N ILE A 240 -12.11 33.13 -41.72
CA ILE A 240 -10.91 33.98 -41.75
C ILE A 240 -11.26 35.46 -41.42
N LEU A 241 -12.51 35.89 -41.66
CA LEU A 241 -12.95 37.25 -41.39
C LEU A 241 -13.21 37.51 -39.89
N MET A 242 -13.70 36.50 -39.14
CA MET A 242 -13.96 36.69 -37.71
C MET A 242 -12.67 36.77 -36.88
N GLY A 243 -11.66 35.94 -37.18
CA GLY A 243 -10.39 35.97 -36.46
C GLY A 243 -9.65 37.31 -36.58
N THR A 244 -9.68 37.92 -37.78
CA THR A 244 -9.05 39.22 -38.03
C THR A 244 -9.77 40.38 -37.33
N VAL A 245 -11.11 40.34 -37.22
CA VAL A 245 -11.89 41.33 -36.46
C VAL A 245 -11.63 41.24 -34.96
N LEU A 246 -11.52 40.04 -34.39
CA LEU A 246 -11.28 39.85 -32.94
C LEU A 246 -9.89 40.35 -32.51
N VAL A 247 -8.87 40.08 -33.34
CA VAL A 247 -7.50 40.58 -33.14
C VAL A 247 -7.43 42.11 -33.33
N GLY A 248 -8.19 42.67 -34.27
CA GLY A 248 -8.32 44.12 -34.45
C GLY A 248 -8.95 44.81 -33.23
N LEU A 249 -10.05 44.28 -32.69
CA LEU A 249 -10.74 44.85 -31.54
C LEU A 249 -9.90 44.80 -30.25
N THR A 250 -9.15 43.72 -30.03
CA THR A 250 -8.25 43.61 -28.87
C THR A 250 -7.06 44.55 -28.95
N LEU A 251 -6.48 44.76 -30.15
CA LEU A 251 -5.44 45.78 -30.38
C LEU A 251 -5.95 47.21 -30.17
N VAL A 252 -7.16 47.53 -30.63
CA VAL A 252 -7.78 48.84 -30.39
C VAL A 252 -8.07 49.07 -28.90
N ALA A 253 -8.55 48.05 -28.17
CA ALA A 253 -8.76 48.15 -26.73
C ALA A 253 -7.45 48.42 -25.97
N LEU A 254 -6.36 47.71 -26.31
CA LEU A 254 -5.05 47.93 -25.71
C LEU A 254 -4.47 49.33 -26.03
N LEU A 255 -4.64 49.83 -27.26
CA LEU A 255 -4.24 51.19 -27.64
C LEU A 255 -5.03 52.26 -26.88
N LEU A 256 -6.33 52.07 -26.66
CA LEU A 256 -7.16 52.99 -25.89
C LEU A 256 -6.78 53.00 -24.39
N ILE A 257 -6.47 51.83 -23.82
CA ILE A 257 -5.98 51.73 -22.43
C ILE A 257 -4.61 52.42 -22.29
N GLY A 258 -3.68 52.19 -23.24
CA GLY A 258 -2.39 52.87 -23.26
C GLY A 258 -2.50 54.39 -23.39
N ALA A 259 -3.35 54.88 -24.30
CA ALA A 259 -3.61 56.31 -24.46
C ALA A 259 -4.24 56.94 -23.20
N TYR A 260 -5.18 56.24 -22.55
CA TYR A 260 -5.80 56.70 -21.31
C TYR A 260 -4.79 56.78 -20.15
N SER A 261 -3.92 55.79 -19.99
CA SER A 261 -2.82 55.83 -19.01
C SER A 261 -1.83 56.97 -19.27
N PHE A 262 -1.49 57.23 -20.55
CA PHE A 262 -0.59 58.31 -20.93
C PHE A 262 -1.19 59.71 -20.67
N VAL A 263 -2.47 59.92 -20.96
CA VAL A 263 -3.16 61.21 -20.75
C VAL A 263 -3.46 61.48 -19.27
N THR A 264 -3.71 60.44 -18.46
CA THR A 264 -4.10 60.61 -17.04
C THR A 264 -2.97 60.44 -16.03
N GLY A 265 -1.79 59.95 -16.45
CA GLY A 265 -0.61 59.79 -15.61
C GLY A 265 -0.73 58.73 -14.50
N LYS A 266 -1.74 57.85 -14.56
CA LYS A 266 -1.98 56.79 -13.56
C LYS A 266 -1.53 55.42 -14.06
N SER A 267 -0.86 54.64 -13.22
CA SER A 267 -0.36 53.30 -13.56
C SER A 267 -1.47 52.24 -13.50
N LEU A 268 -1.31 51.13 -14.24
CA LEU A 268 -2.32 50.08 -14.37
C LEU A 268 -2.79 49.47 -13.03
N ASN A 269 -1.98 49.53 -11.97
CA ASN A 269 -2.35 48.97 -10.67
C ASN A 269 -3.52 49.71 -9.99
N SER A 270 -3.93 50.90 -10.46
CA SER A 270 -5.13 51.58 -9.94
C SER A 270 -6.45 51.16 -10.62
N LEU A 271 -6.44 50.16 -11.51
CA LEU A 271 -7.63 49.66 -12.21
C LEU A 271 -8.12 48.28 -11.71
N LEU A 272 -7.41 47.65 -10.78
CA LEU A 272 -7.74 46.34 -10.19
C LEU A 272 -8.03 46.42 -8.68
N GLY A 273 -8.53 47.56 -8.20
CA GLY A 273 -8.82 47.78 -6.78
C GLY A 273 -10.13 48.54 -6.54
N SER A 274 -10.95 47.99 -5.63
CA SER A 274 -12.16 48.58 -5.02
C SER A 274 -13.31 49.00 -5.97
N SER A 275 -14.35 48.16 -6.03
CA SER A 275 -15.69 48.55 -6.48
C SER A 275 -16.64 48.69 -5.29
N THR A 276 -16.74 49.89 -4.71
CA THR A 276 -17.81 50.24 -3.77
C THR A 276 -19.11 50.57 -4.51
N THR A 277 -20.13 49.75 -4.27
CA THR A 277 -21.56 50.09 -4.14
C THR A 277 -22.07 51.43 -4.70
N ALA A 278 -23.02 51.34 -5.64
CA ALA A 278 -24.04 52.37 -5.89
C ALA A 278 -25.43 51.74 -6.09
N GLN A 279 -26.45 52.34 -5.47
CA GLN A 279 -27.74 51.70 -5.11
C GLN A 279 -28.71 51.39 -6.27
N ARG A 280 -29.47 50.29 -6.10
CA ARG A 280 -30.90 50.22 -6.44
C ARG A 280 -31.68 49.67 -5.23
N ASN A 281 -32.81 50.32 -4.92
CA ASN A 281 -33.77 49.97 -3.86
C ASN A 281 -35.01 49.29 -4.47
N PRO A 282 -35.86 48.58 -3.69
CA PRO A 282 -35.50 47.58 -2.68
C PRO A 282 -36.42 46.34 -2.75
N THR A 283 -35.88 45.15 -3.01
CA THR A 283 -36.58 43.87 -2.81
C THR A 283 -35.71 42.92 -2.00
N ARG A 284 -36.25 42.49 -0.85
CA ARG A 284 -35.57 41.71 0.21
C ARG A 284 -34.44 40.79 -0.28
N GLN A 285 -33.19 41.18 -0.01
CA GLN A 285 -32.13 40.20 0.19
C GLN A 285 -32.10 39.79 1.67
N PRO A 286 -31.91 38.51 2.00
CA PRO A 286 -31.71 38.07 3.37
C PRO A 286 -30.35 38.59 3.88
N THR A 287 -30.31 39.06 5.12
CA THR A 287 -29.06 39.42 5.80
C THR A 287 -28.17 38.19 5.93
N VAL A 288 -27.07 38.14 5.19
CA VAL A 288 -26.00 37.16 5.40
C VAL A 288 -25.43 37.41 6.80
N SER A 289 -25.71 36.49 7.73
CA SER A 289 -25.27 36.60 9.11
C SER A 289 -23.78 36.31 9.21
N ALA A 290 -23.13 36.79 10.29
CA ALA A 290 -21.74 36.44 10.60
C ALA A 290 -21.51 34.92 10.79
N GLY A 291 -22.56 34.11 10.89
CA GLY A 291 -22.47 32.65 10.90
C GLY A 291 -22.22 32.01 9.52
N ALA A 292 -22.65 32.64 8.43
CA ALA A 292 -22.57 32.04 7.09
C ALA A 292 -21.11 31.82 6.63
N GLY A 293 -20.25 32.84 6.78
CA GLY A 293 -18.82 32.71 6.49
C GLY A 293 -18.07 31.76 7.42
N ASN A 294 -18.66 31.40 8.57
CA ASN A 294 -18.11 30.36 9.45
C ASN A 294 -18.50 28.97 8.95
N VAL A 295 -19.73 28.78 8.46
CA VAL A 295 -20.20 27.52 7.85
C VAL A 295 -19.39 27.17 6.61
N GLU A 296 -19.26 28.09 5.66
CA GLU A 296 -18.50 27.86 4.42
C GLU A 296 -17.05 27.44 4.69
N ASN A 297 -16.37 28.08 5.65
CA ASN A 297 -15.02 27.70 6.05
C ASN A 297 -14.97 26.33 6.76
N LEU A 298 -15.97 25.98 7.58
CA LEU A 298 -16.06 24.66 8.20
C LEU A 298 -16.27 23.55 7.16
N LEU A 299 -17.10 23.78 6.13
CA LEU A 299 -17.27 22.84 5.02
C LEU A 299 -15.96 22.67 4.23
N ARG A 300 -15.32 23.78 3.83
CA ARG A 300 -14.04 23.76 3.11
C ARG A 300 -12.92 23.04 3.87
N VAL A 301 -12.80 23.27 5.19
CA VAL A 301 -11.81 22.55 6.03
C VAL A 301 -12.19 21.07 6.15
N GLY A 302 -13.49 20.75 6.29
CA GLY A 302 -13.98 19.38 6.26
C GLY A 302 -13.62 18.65 4.96
N ASP A 303 -13.81 19.28 3.80
CA ASP A 303 -13.47 18.70 2.50
C ASP A 303 -11.98 18.47 2.34
N GLU A 304 -11.15 19.44 2.77
CA GLU A 304 -9.69 19.31 2.74
C GLU A 304 -9.23 18.12 3.59
N LEU A 305 -9.80 17.95 4.79
CA LEU A 305 -9.53 16.81 5.66
C LEU A 305 -10.02 15.49 5.04
N ALA A 306 -11.24 15.47 4.49
CA ALA A 306 -11.81 14.28 3.84
C ALA A 306 -11.05 13.86 2.58
N SER A 307 -10.49 14.82 1.82
CA SER A 307 -9.64 14.53 0.65
C SER A 307 -8.35 13.80 1.02
N LYS A 308 -7.88 13.95 2.26
CA LYS A 308 -6.66 13.35 2.83
C LYS A 308 -6.96 12.12 3.72
N SER A 309 -8.14 11.51 3.56
CA SER A 309 -8.68 10.44 4.42
C SER A 309 -8.83 10.75 5.92
N GLN A 310 -8.79 12.02 6.34
CA GLN A 310 -8.93 12.44 7.74
C GLN A 310 -10.41 12.60 8.13
N PHE A 311 -11.18 11.51 8.02
CA PHE A 311 -12.65 11.57 8.05
C PHE A 311 -13.26 11.94 9.40
N GLU A 312 -12.78 11.43 10.54
CA GLU A 312 -13.37 11.80 11.83
C GLU A 312 -13.14 13.29 12.18
N PRO A 313 -11.95 13.88 11.94
CA PRO A 313 -11.76 15.34 11.93
C PRO A 313 -12.69 16.09 10.97
N ALA A 314 -12.89 15.59 9.73
CA ALA A 314 -13.79 16.19 8.76
C ALA A 314 -15.26 16.17 9.22
N ILE A 315 -15.72 15.02 9.70
CA ILE A 315 -17.06 14.80 10.28
C ILE A 315 -17.29 15.76 11.46
N ALA A 316 -16.28 16.00 12.30
CA ALA A 316 -16.38 17.00 13.36
C ALA A 316 -16.59 18.43 12.83
N GLN A 317 -15.98 18.81 11.70
CA GLN A 317 -16.24 20.11 11.05
C GLN A 317 -17.67 20.20 10.52
N TYR A 318 -18.16 19.15 9.82
CA TYR A 318 -19.54 19.14 9.32
C TYR A 318 -20.58 19.14 10.45
N GLN A 319 -20.31 18.45 11.56
CA GLN A 319 -21.12 18.51 12.77
C GLN A 319 -21.11 19.91 13.42
N ALA A 320 -19.98 20.63 13.35
CA ALA A 320 -19.92 22.02 13.79
C ALA A 320 -20.71 22.95 12.85
N ALA A 321 -20.55 22.81 11.54
CA ALA A 321 -21.35 23.53 10.54
C ALA A 321 -22.86 23.31 10.74
N ALA A 322 -23.27 22.06 11.00
CA ALA A 322 -24.66 21.70 11.26
C ALA A 322 -25.25 22.31 12.55
N LYS A 323 -24.42 22.76 13.49
CA LYS A 323 -24.89 23.53 14.67
C LYS A 323 -25.18 24.99 14.33
N PHE A 324 -24.43 25.57 13.40
CA PHE A 324 -24.64 26.94 12.92
C PHE A 324 -25.74 27.04 11.86
N ALA A 325 -25.85 26.04 10.97
CA ALA A 325 -26.83 25.97 9.89
C ALA A 325 -27.56 24.61 9.86
N PRO A 326 -28.44 24.32 10.84
CA PRO A 326 -29.11 23.01 10.97
C PRO A 326 -30.12 22.67 9.86
N ASN A 327 -30.47 23.65 9.02
CA ASN A 327 -31.44 23.56 7.94
C ASN A 327 -30.81 23.75 6.54
N GLU A 328 -29.49 23.87 6.45
CA GLU A 328 -28.77 24.02 5.18
C GLU A 328 -28.46 22.63 4.61
N ALA A 329 -28.99 22.33 3.42
CA ALA A 329 -28.88 21.00 2.83
C ALA A 329 -27.43 20.59 2.56
N ASP A 330 -26.61 21.55 2.11
CA ASP A 330 -25.23 21.34 1.68
C ASP A 330 -24.33 20.77 2.77
N VAL A 331 -24.48 21.26 4.00
CA VAL A 331 -23.80 20.72 5.19
C VAL A 331 -24.00 19.21 5.34
N TYR A 332 -25.22 18.72 5.07
CA TYR A 332 -25.55 17.31 5.15
C TYR A 332 -25.12 16.53 3.90
N THR A 333 -25.02 17.18 2.74
CA THR A 333 -24.42 16.59 1.51
C THR A 333 -22.94 16.24 1.75
N HIS A 334 -22.14 17.22 2.20
CA HIS A 334 -20.71 17.03 2.49
C HIS A 334 -20.48 16.01 3.63
N TRP A 335 -21.31 16.04 4.68
CA TRP A 335 -21.26 15.05 5.75
C TRP A 335 -21.59 13.64 5.25
N ALA A 336 -22.65 13.48 4.44
CA ALA A 336 -23.01 12.18 3.88
C ALA A 336 -21.91 11.58 3.01
N ARG A 337 -21.19 12.41 2.23
CA ARG A 337 -20.01 11.99 1.45
C ARG A 337 -18.95 11.33 2.32
N ALA A 338 -18.54 11.99 3.41
CA ALA A 338 -17.54 11.46 4.33
C ALA A 338 -18.01 10.19 5.06
N LEU A 339 -19.29 10.10 5.42
CA LEU A 339 -19.89 8.89 5.99
C LEU A 339 -19.92 7.71 4.99
N SER A 340 -20.18 7.98 3.70
CA SER A 340 -20.07 6.96 2.64
C SER A 340 -18.63 6.45 2.51
N LEU A 341 -17.65 7.35 2.45
CA LEU A 341 -16.23 7.00 2.27
C LEU A 341 -15.65 6.19 3.44
N THR A 342 -16.10 6.44 4.67
CA THR A 342 -15.72 5.64 5.86
C THR A 342 -16.42 4.28 5.96
N GLY A 343 -17.37 3.97 5.07
CA GLY A 343 -18.20 2.76 5.17
C GLY A 343 -19.33 2.86 6.20
N ARG A 344 -19.60 4.03 6.78
CA ARG A 344 -20.71 4.30 7.71
C ARG A 344 -22.04 4.47 6.95
N ILE A 345 -22.34 3.52 6.05
CA ILE A 345 -23.36 3.64 4.99
C ILE A 345 -24.77 3.93 5.55
N GLY A 346 -25.16 3.35 6.70
CA GLY A 346 -26.46 3.61 7.32
C GLY A 346 -26.64 5.06 7.79
N GLU A 347 -25.58 5.65 8.35
CA GLU A 347 -25.54 7.07 8.72
C GLU A 347 -25.50 7.94 7.46
N ALA A 348 -24.72 7.55 6.43
CA ALA A 348 -24.64 8.25 5.15
C ALA A 348 -26.02 8.38 4.47
N ILE A 349 -26.78 7.29 4.38
CA ILE A 349 -28.16 7.30 3.85
C ILE A 349 -29.03 8.26 4.67
N THR A 350 -29.02 8.14 5.99
CA THR A 350 -29.86 8.97 6.88
C THR A 350 -29.55 10.46 6.73
N THR A 351 -28.27 10.79 6.57
CA THR A 351 -27.74 12.15 6.42
C THR A 351 -28.04 12.72 5.03
N ALA A 352 -27.82 11.96 3.96
CA ALA A 352 -28.18 12.37 2.59
C ALA A 352 -29.70 12.51 2.40
N GLN A 353 -30.50 11.63 3.00
CA GLN A 353 -31.96 11.80 3.06
C GLN A 353 -32.39 13.05 3.84
N LYS A 354 -31.58 13.54 4.79
CA LYS A 354 -31.84 14.84 5.43
C LYS A 354 -31.52 15.98 4.46
N ALA A 355 -30.40 15.92 3.74
CA ALA A 355 -30.04 16.89 2.70
C ALA A 355 -31.16 17.04 1.65
N THR A 356 -31.63 15.93 1.06
CA THR A 356 -32.69 15.95 0.02
C THR A 356 -34.09 16.30 0.52
N ARG A 357 -34.32 16.30 1.85
CA ARG A 357 -35.54 16.85 2.47
C ARG A 357 -35.44 18.35 2.76
N LEU A 358 -34.24 18.85 3.05
CA LEU A 358 -33.99 20.28 3.25
C LEU A 358 -33.98 21.04 1.93
N ASP A 359 -33.35 20.46 0.90
CA ASP A 359 -33.44 20.93 -0.48
C ASP A 359 -33.77 19.76 -1.42
N SER A 360 -35.00 19.74 -1.92
CA SER A 360 -35.49 18.73 -2.86
C SER A 360 -35.05 18.97 -4.31
N THR A 361 -34.36 20.08 -4.57
CA THR A 361 -33.82 20.48 -5.88
C THR A 361 -32.29 20.40 -5.98
N SER A 362 -31.59 20.10 -4.88
CA SER A 362 -30.14 19.88 -4.89
C SER A 362 -29.75 18.57 -5.58
N ALA A 363 -29.22 18.69 -6.81
CA ALA A 363 -28.65 17.55 -7.53
C ALA A 363 -27.49 16.89 -6.76
N ALA A 364 -26.69 17.67 -6.03
CA ALA A 364 -25.60 17.17 -5.20
C ALA A 364 -26.10 16.30 -4.04
N ALA A 365 -27.15 16.75 -3.32
CA ALA A 365 -27.78 15.96 -2.26
C ALA A 365 -28.36 14.63 -2.78
N SER A 366 -29.04 14.66 -3.93
CA SER A 366 -29.53 13.43 -4.59
C SER A 366 -28.38 12.53 -5.08
N THR A 367 -27.26 13.10 -5.53
CA THR A 367 -26.05 12.34 -5.92
C THR A 367 -25.44 11.59 -4.74
N GLU A 368 -25.28 12.25 -3.59
CA GLU A 368 -24.76 11.59 -2.38
C GLU A 368 -25.72 10.54 -1.82
N LEU A 369 -27.03 10.78 -1.90
CA LEU A 369 -28.03 9.77 -1.55
C LEU A 369 -27.95 8.57 -2.51
N THR A 370 -27.70 8.81 -3.80
CA THR A 370 -27.52 7.75 -4.81
C THR A 370 -26.27 6.92 -4.53
N ARG A 371 -25.13 7.55 -4.21
CA ARG A 371 -23.90 6.88 -3.76
C ARG A 371 -24.19 5.97 -2.56
N ALA A 372 -24.78 6.53 -1.49
CA ALA A 372 -25.03 5.79 -0.25
C ALA A 372 -26.01 4.61 -0.45
N LEU A 373 -27.09 4.80 -1.22
CA LEU A 373 -28.06 3.74 -1.55
C LEU A 373 -27.46 2.66 -2.46
N SER A 374 -26.66 3.04 -3.46
CA SER A 374 -25.97 2.11 -4.36
C SER A 374 -24.99 1.23 -3.59
N TRP A 375 -24.23 1.83 -2.67
CA TRP A 375 -23.23 1.13 -1.85
C TRP A 375 -23.87 0.22 -0.80
N ALA A 376 -25.04 0.58 -0.28
CA ALA A 376 -25.88 -0.30 0.56
C ALA A 376 -26.57 -1.45 -0.20
N GLY A 377 -26.46 -1.50 -1.54
CA GLY A 377 -27.19 -2.46 -2.37
C GLY A 377 -28.70 -2.20 -2.44
N GLN A 378 -29.18 -0.99 -2.13
CA GLN A 378 -30.59 -0.60 -2.25
C GLN A 378 -30.94 -0.21 -3.68
N THR A 379 -30.65 -1.11 -4.63
CA THR A 379 -30.57 -0.87 -6.08
C THR A 379 -31.75 -0.07 -6.65
N ASN A 380 -33.00 -0.45 -6.34
CA ASN A 380 -34.17 0.23 -6.89
C ASN A 380 -34.34 1.67 -6.37
N GLN A 381 -33.93 1.95 -5.13
CA GLN A 381 -33.95 3.30 -4.57
C GLN A 381 -32.79 4.14 -5.12
N ALA A 382 -31.61 3.54 -5.28
CA ALA A 382 -30.46 4.18 -5.90
C ALA A 382 -30.75 4.60 -7.35
N ILE A 383 -31.36 3.71 -8.15
CA ILE A 383 -31.77 4.03 -9.52
C ILE A 383 -32.72 5.24 -9.55
N LYS A 384 -33.78 5.21 -8.74
CA LYS A 384 -34.78 6.29 -8.70
C LYS A 384 -34.17 7.64 -8.31
N GLU A 385 -33.28 7.66 -7.33
CA GLU A 385 -32.65 8.91 -6.88
C GLU A 385 -31.52 9.37 -7.82
N GLY A 386 -30.84 8.46 -8.52
CA GLY A 386 -29.87 8.80 -9.56
C GLY A 386 -30.51 9.40 -10.80
N GLU A 387 -31.62 8.83 -11.27
CA GLU A 387 -32.46 9.40 -12.34
C GLU A 387 -33.01 10.77 -11.94
N ARG A 388 -33.29 10.99 -10.64
CA ARG A 388 -33.61 12.32 -10.10
C ARG A 388 -32.41 13.27 -10.12
N ALA A 389 -31.24 12.83 -9.66
CA ALA A 389 -30.02 13.65 -9.65
C ALA A 389 -29.68 14.16 -11.07
N ILE A 390 -29.77 13.29 -12.08
CA ILE A 390 -29.52 13.63 -13.49
C ILE A 390 -30.63 14.51 -14.09
N SER A 391 -31.89 14.39 -13.65
CA SER A 391 -32.95 15.30 -14.12
C SER A 391 -32.91 16.69 -13.44
N LEU A 392 -32.24 16.81 -12.29
CA LEU A 392 -31.90 18.09 -11.67
C LEU A 392 -30.64 18.72 -12.29
N ASP A 393 -29.61 17.93 -12.58
CA ASP A 393 -28.40 18.35 -13.30
C ASP A 393 -27.92 17.28 -14.31
N PRO A 394 -28.23 17.43 -15.61
CA PRO A 394 -27.80 16.50 -16.65
C PRO A 394 -26.29 16.40 -16.88
N ASN A 395 -25.51 17.36 -16.37
CA ASN A 395 -24.05 17.45 -16.53
C ASN A 395 -23.29 16.91 -15.30
N ASN A 396 -23.99 16.40 -14.27
CA ASN A 396 -23.35 15.84 -13.09
C ASN A 396 -22.74 14.46 -13.37
N ALA A 397 -21.42 14.44 -13.60
CA ALA A 397 -20.68 13.21 -13.93
C ALA A 397 -20.71 12.16 -12.79
N SER A 398 -20.60 12.58 -11.53
CA SER A 398 -20.71 11.66 -10.37
C SER A 398 -22.11 11.05 -10.25
N ALA A 399 -23.18 11.80 -10.55
CA ALA A 399 -24.55 11.26 -10.57
C ALA A 399 -24.69 10.14 -11.61
N LYS A 400 -24.15 10.33 -12.81
CA LYS A 400 -24.11 9.30 -13.86
C LYS A 400 -23.27 8.09 -13.44
N ALA A 401 -22.11 8.29 -12.81
CA ALA A 401 -21.27 7.21 -12.29
C ALA A 401 -22.00 6.34 -11.24
N PHE A 402 -22.66 6.95 -10.25
CA PHE A 402 -23.39 6.17 -9.23
C PHE A 402 -24.69 5.54 -9.73
N LEU A 403 -25.36 6.16 -10.71
CA LEU A 403 -26.46 5.51 -11.43
C LEU A 403 -25.97 4.31 -12.25
N ALA A 404 -24.80 4.41 -12.90
CA ALA A 404 -24.19 3.30 -13.62
C ALA A 404 -23.87 2.12 -12.69
N GLU A 405 -23.32 2.38 -11.49
CA GLU A 405 -23.13 1.35 -10.45
C GLU A 405 -24.47 0.70 -10.03
N ALA A 406 -25.54 1.48 -9.93
CA ALA A 406 -26.87 0.98 -9.60
C ALA A 406 -27.48 0.14 -10.76
N TYR A 407 -27.31 0.55 -12.02
CA TYR A 407 -27.71 -0.24 -13.19
C TYR A 407 -26.90 -1.54 -13.31
N LEU A 408 -25.59 -1.50 -13.04
CA LEU A 408 -24.72 -2.69 -12.99
C LEU A 408 -25.21 -3.69 -11.94
N ARG A 409 -25.59 -3.21 -10.74
CA ARG A 409 -26.23 -4.03 -9.70
C ARG A 409 -27.59 -4.59 -10.09
N ALA A 410 -28.32 -3.93 -10.98
CA ALA A 410 -29.59 -4.42 -11.52
C ALA A 410 -29.41 -5.41 -12.70
N GLY A 411 -28.18 -5.68 -13.14
CA GLY A 411 -27.89 -6.45 -14.35
C GLY A 411 -28.17 -5.69 -15.65
N ARG A 412 -28.44 -4.38 -15.58
CA ARG A 412 -28.70 -3.47 -16.71
C ARG A 412 -27.37 -3.02 -17.34
N ASN A 413 -26.57 -3.99 -17.80
CA ASN A 413 -25.16 -3.78 -18.15
C ASN A 413 -24.94 -2.79 -19.30
N SER A 414 -25.84 -2.75 -20.30
CA SER A 414 -25.75 -1.77 -21.39
C SER A 414 -25.98 -0.34 -20.88
N GLU A 415 -27.01 -0.14 -20.08
CA GLU A 415 -27.38 1.18 -19.54
C GLU A 415 -26.32 1.67 -18.52
N ALA A 416 -25.69 0.74 -17.79
CA ALA A 416 -24.53 1.05 -16.97
C ALA A 416 -23.34 1.54 -17.83
N GLN A 417 -23.03 0.84 -18.93
CA GLN A 417 -21.96 1.25 -19.84
C GLN A 417 -22.24 2.62 -20.49
N ASP A 418 -23.48 2.85 -20.94
CA ASP A 418 -23.90 4.11 -21.54
C ASP A 418 -23.80 5.28 -20.54
N MET A 419 -24.19 5.07 -19.28
CA MET A 419 -24.03 6.08 -18.22
C MET A 419 -22.57 6.37 -17.89
N VAL A 420 -21.69 5.37 -17.83
CA VAL A 420 -20.24 5.60 -17.63
C VAL A 420 -19.60 6.30 -18.83
N ASN A 421 -19.95 5.94 -20.06
CA ASN A 421 -19.45 6.63 -21.25
C ASN A 421 -19.81 8.12 -21.21
N GLN A 422 -21.07 8.44 -20.90
CA GLN A 422 -21.51 9.83 -20.73
C GLN A 422 -20.85 10.54 -19.52
N ALA A 423 -20.49 9.81 -18.47
CA ALA A 423 -19.81 10.39 -17.32
C ALA A 423 -18.36 10.77 -17.66
N LEU A 424 -17.65 9.90 -18.39
CA LEU A 424 -16.29 10.14 -18.88
C LEU A 424 -16.24 11.23 -19.97
N GLU A 425 -17.28 11.34 -20.81
CA GLU A 425 -17.42 12.44 -21.79
C GLU A 425 -17.64 13.81 -21.14
N LEU A 426 -18.23 13.84 -19.93
CA LEU A 426 -18.44 15.06 -19.16
C LEU A 426 -17.22 15.44 -18.32
N ASP A 427 -16.57 14.48 -17.67
CA ASP A 427 -15.46 14.70 -16.75
C ASP A 427 -14.53 13.47 -16.62
N ASP A 428 -13.38 13.53 -17.29
CA ASP A 428 -12.26 12.56 -17.24
C ASP A 428 -11.19 12.91 -16.18
N ALA A 429 -11.45 13.93 -15.36
CA ALA A 429 -10.68 14.28 -14.17
C ALA A 429 -11.36 13.83 -12.87
N ASN A 430 -12.56 13.25 -12.95
CA ASN A 430 -13.32 12.78 -11.80
C ASN A 430 -12.97 11.33 -11.41
N PRO A 431 -12.48 11.06 -10.19
CA PRO A 431 -12.15 9.70 -9.77
C PRO A 431 -13.37 8.77 -9.69
N ASP A 432 -14.58 9.29 -9.45
CA ASP A 432 -15.78 8.46 -9.37
C ASP A 432 -16.19 7.88 -10.73
N THR A 433 -15.93 8.60 -11.84
CA THR A 433 -16.28 8.14 -13.19
C THR A 433 -15.38 6.98 -13.62
N HIS A 434 -14.07 7.12 -13.41
CA HIS A 434 -13.10 6.04 -13.61
C HIS A 434 -13.33 4.85 -12.67
N ARG A 435 -13.71 5.08 -11.40
CA ARG A 435 -14.09 4.00 -10.48
C ARG A 435 -15.27 3.17 -10.99
N ALA A 436 -16.33 3.84 -11.44
CA ALA A 436 -17.49 3.16 -12.01
C ALA A 436 -17.13 2.41 -13.30
N ALA A 437 -16.30 3.01 -14.17
CA ALA A 437 -15.78 2.38 -15.38
C ALA A 437 -14.96 1.11 -15.07
N GLY A 438 -14.09 1.18 -14.06
CA GLY A 438 -13.31 0.05 -13.56
C GLY A 438 -14.19 -1.11 -13.11
N TRP A 439 -15.22 -0.84 -12.29
CA TRP A 439 -16.19 -1.88 -11.89
C TRP A 439 -16.91 -2.51 -13.10
N ILE A 440 -17.43 -1.70 -14.02
CA ILE A 440 -18.15 -2.22 -15.21
C ILE A 440 -17.23 -3.07 -16.07
N ALA A 441 -15.99 -2.63 -16.33
CA ALA A 441 -15.02 -3.35 -17.15
C ALA A 441 -14.60 -4.69 -16.49
N ILE A 442 -14.25 -4.68 -15.20
CA ILE A 442 -13.91 -5.90 -14.44
C ILE A 442 -15.06 -6.92 -14.47
N LEU A 443 -16.30 -6.51 -14.19
CA LEU A 443 -17.46 -7.42 -14.18
C LEU A 443 -17.88 -7.87 -15.59
N SER A 444 -17.61 -7.08 -16.61
CA SER A 444 -17.79 -7.47 -18.03
C SER A 444 -16.66 -8.36 -18.55
N GLY A 445 -15.68 -8.74 -17.73
CA GLY A 445 -14.54 -9.58 -18.11
C GLY A 445 -13.40 -8.84 -18.82
N ARG A 446 -13.51 -7.53 -19.05
CA ARG A 446 -12.47 -6.67 -19.63
C ARG A 446 -11.46 -6.27 -18.55
N LYS A 447 -10.71 -7.27 -18.06
CA LYS A 447 -9.85 -7.17 -16.88
C LYS A 447 -8.78 -6.08 -16.98
N ASP A 448 -8.04 -6.04 -18.10
CA ASP A 448 -6.92 -5.09 -18.26
C ASP A 448 -7.40 -3.64 -18.38
N GLU A 449 -8.52 -3.42 -19.09
CA GLU A 449 -9.19 -2.10 -19.14
C GLU A 449 -9.63 -1.68 -17.74
N GLY A 450 -10.29 -2.59 -16.99
CA GLY A 450 -10.73 -2.31 -15.63
C GLY A 450 -9.59 -1.92 -14.69
N VAL A 451 -8.45 -2.61 -14.74
CA VAL A 451 -7.24 -2.24 -13.97
C VAL A 451 -6.70 -0.88 -14.40
N GLY A 452 -6.75 -0.55 -15.69
CA GLY A 452 -6.39 0.79 -16.20
C GLY A 452 -7.25 1.89 -15.59
N GLU A 453 -8.58 1.73 -15.60
CA GLU A 453 -9.51 2.68 -15.00
C GLU A 453 -9.31 2.79 -13.47
N TRP A 454 -9.03 1.69 -12.77
CA TRP A 454 -8.70 1.72 -11.34
C TRP A 454 -7.41 2.47 -11.02
N ASN A 455 -6.34 2.24 -11.81
CA ASN A 455 -5.11 3.01 -11.64
C ASN A 455 -5.37 4.51 -11.86
N ARG A 456 -6.23 4.86 -12.84
CA ARG A 456 -6.62 6.25 -13.08
C ARG A 456 -7.41 6.86 -11.92
N THR A 457 -8.29 6.09 -11.26
CA THR A 457 -8.95 6.50 -10.01
C THR A 457 -7.93 6.86 -8.92
N ILE A 458 -6.87 6.05 -8.76
CA ILE A 458 -5.80 6.29 -7.79
C ILE A 458 -4.93 7.50 -8.16
N GLU A 459 -4.61 7.70 -9.45
CA GLU A 459 -3.88 8.89 -9.92
C GLU A 459 -4.61 10.19 -9.62
N LEU A 460 -5.95 10.19 -9.75
CA LEU A 460 -6.80 11.36 -9.53
C LEU A 460 -7.07 11.63 -8.04
N ALA A 461 -6.98 10.61 -7.18
CA ALA A 461 -7.31 10.70 -5.76
C ALA A 461 -6.46 9.71 -4.92
N SER A 462 -5.15 9.92 -4.90
CA SER A 462 -4.18 9.04 -4.23
C SER A 462 -4.44 8.85 -2.74
N ASP A 463 -4.95 9.89 -2.09
CA ASP A 463 -5.04 10.01 -0.64
C ASP A 463 -6.37 9.48 -0.08
N ILE A 464 -7.26 8.95 -0.93
CA ILE A 464 -8.51 8.30 -0.54
C ILE A 464 -8.30 6.80 -0.34
N PHE A 465 -8.22 6.37 0.92
CA PHE A 465 -7.95 4.97 1.30
C PHE A 465 -8.93 3.96 0.66
N LEU A 466 -10.19 4.35 0.47
CA LEU A 466 -11.24 3.45 0.00
C LEU A 466 -10.96 2.97 -1.43
N TYR A 467 -10.40 3.82 -2.28
CA TYR A 467 -10.05 3.44 -3.64
C TYR A 467 -8.87 2.45 -3.66
N GLN A 468 -7.88 2.61 -2.77
CA GLN A 468 -6.79 1.63 -2.57
C GLN A 468 -7.34 0.28 -2.05
N TYR A 469 -8.26 0.31 -1.08
CA TYR A 469 -8.92 -0.88 -0.54
C TYR A 469 -9.71 -1.64 -1.62
N GLU A 470 -10.49 -0.93 -2.44
CA GLU A 470 -11.28 -1.56 -3.50
C GLU A 470 -10.43 -2.09 -4.65
N LEU A 471 -9.32 -1.43 -5.01
CA LEU A 471 -8.33 -1.97 -5.93
C LEU A 471 -7.71 -3.27 -5.39
N GLY A 472 -7.41 -3.33 -4.09
CA GLY A 472 -7.00 -4.57 -3.42
C GLY A 472 -8.03 -5.69 -3.57
N LEU A 473 -9.32 -5.38 -3.46
CA LEU A 473 -10.41 -6.35 -3.67
C LEU A 473 -10.55 -6.78 -5.13
N VAL A 474 -10.30 -5.89 -6.10
CA VAL A 474 -10.24 -6.21 -7.53
C VAL A 474 -9.15 -7.25 -7.79
N TYR A 475 -7.93 -7.01 -7.30
CA TYR A 475 -6.82 -7.96 -7.40
C TYR A 475 -7.13 -9.29 -6.73
N ALA A 476 -7.52 -9.28 -5.44
CA ALA A 476 -7.75 -10.50 -4.67
C ALA A 476 -8.92 -11.35 -5.20
N ASN A 477 -10.06 -10.73 -5.53
CA ASN A 477 -11.32 -11.46 -5.74
C ASN A 477 -11.70 -11.66 -7.21
N TYR A 478 -11.29 -10.77 -8.11
CA TYR A 478 -11.70 -10.79 -9.52
C TYR A 478 -10.57 -11.18 -10.46
N LEU A 479 -9.33 -10.80 -10.11
CA LEU A 479 -8.13 -11.19 -10.82
C LEU A 479 -7.48 -12.45 -10.24
N ASN A 480 -7.77 -12.79 -8.97
CA ASN A 480 -7.17 -13.89 -8.21
C ASN A 480 -5.63 -13.71 -8.10
N ASP A 481 -5.21 -12.47 -7.89
CA ASP A 481 -3.82 -12.07 -7.67
C ASP A 481 -3.68 -11.48 -6.26
N PRO A 482 -3.45 -12.31 -5.23
CA PRO A 482 -3.28 -11.82 -3.87
C PRO A 482 -1.94 -11.08 -3.69
N ALA A 483 -0.96 -11.28 -4.56
CA ALA A 483 0.34 -10.62 -4.47
C ALA A 483 0.23 -9.13 -4.82
N MET A 484 -0.56 -8.79 -5.86
CA MET A 484 -0.90 -7.40 -6.19
C MET A 484 -1.92 -6.77 -5.22
N ALA A 485 -2.73 -7.58 -4.54
CA ALA A 485 -3.68 -7.09 -3.54
C ALA A 485 -3.02 -6.60 -2.23
N ILE A 486 -1.95 -7.27 -1.78
CA ILE A 486 -1.22 -6.94 -0.55
C ILE A 486 -0.79 -5.45 -0.48
N PRO A 487 -0.05 -4.87 -1.44
CA PRO A 487 0.38 -3.48 -1.36
C PRO A 487 -0.78 -2.49 -1.42
N ALA A 488 -1.86 -2.79 -2.16
CA ALA A 488 -3.05 -1.95 -2.20
C ALA A 488 -3.75 -1.86 -0.82
N TYR A 489 -3.89 -2.98 -0.12
CA TYR A 489 -4.41 -2.97 1.25
C TYR A 489 -3.46 -2.31 2.25
N GLN A 490 -2.15 -2.48 2.11
CA GLN A 490 -1.16 -1.80 2.94
C GLN A 490 -1.25 -0.27 2.80
N ASN A 491 -1.39 0.24 1.58
CA ASN A 491 -1.62 1.66 1.31
C ASN A 491 -2.94 2.15 1.93
N ALA A 492 -4.03 1.36 1.82
CA ALA A 492 -5.31 1.69 2.44
C ALA A 492 -5.20 1.80 3.98
N ILE A 493 -4.44 0.90 4.62
CA ILE A 493 -4.17 0.96 6.07
C ILE A 493 -3.35 2.21 6.43
N GLN A 494 -2.33 2.56 5.64
CA GLN A 494 -1.52 3.77 5.89
C GLN A 494 -2.33 5.07 5.79
N LEU A 495 -3.27 5.14 4.82
CA LEU A 495 -4.13 6.30 4.62
C LEU A 495 -5.26 6.41 5.64
N TYR A 496 -5.83 5.29 6.09
CA TYR A 496 -6.88 5.29 7.11
C TYR A 496 -6.80 4.06 8.06
N PRO A 497 -5.92 4.13 9.08
CA PRO A 497 -5.69 3.03 10.02
C PRO A 497 -6.90 2.48 10.80
N PRO A 498 -8.00 3.23 11.07
CA PRO A 498 -9.15 2.65 11.79
C PRO A 498 -10.00 1.64 11.01
N TYR A 499 -9.77 1.44 9.71
CA TYR A 499 -10.69 0.67 8.86
C TYR A 499 -10.46 -0.85 8.93
N ILE A 500 -11.16 -1.50 9.87
CA ILE A 500 -11.12 -2.96 10.13
C ILE A 500 -11.13 -3.84 8.86
N PRO A 501 -11.98 -3.59 7.83
CA PRO A 501 -12.02 -4.46 6.66
C PRO A 501 -10.68 -4.54 5.90
N SER A 502 -9.86 -3.48 5.88
CA SER A 502 -8.53 -3.52 5.25
C SER A 502 -7.60 -4.54 5.90
N TYR A 503 -7.58 -4.64 7.23
CA TYR A 503 -6.78 -5.65 7.94
C TYR A 503 -7.29 -7.07 7.67
N THR A 504 -8.61 -7.29 7.69
CA THR A 504 -9.16 -8.62 7.40
C THR A 504 -8.91 -9.04 5.94
N ALA A 505 -8.97 -8.09 5.00
CA ALA A 505 -8.70 -8.33 3.58
C ALA A 505 -7.21 -8.59 3.32
N LEU A 506 -6.31 -7.83 3.94
CA LEU A 506 -4.87 -8.08 3.90
C LEU A 506 -4.51 -9.43 4.54
N GLY A 507 -5.12 -9.78 5.68
CA GLY A 507 -4.97 -11.10 6.29
C GLY A 507 -5.39 -12.24 5.36
N ARG A 508 -6.54 -12.11 4.67
CA ARG A 508 -6.98 -13.08 3.65
C ARG A 508 -6.03 -13.13 2.45
N ALA A 509 -5.49 -12.00 1.99
CA ALA A 509 -4.52 -11.97 0.90
C ALA A 509 -3.19 -12.65 1.27
N TYR A 510 -2.73 -12.49 2.52
CA TYR A 510 -1.59 -13.25 3.04
C TYR A 510 -1.89 -14.77 3.11
N LEU A 511 -3.09 -15.18 3.54
CA LEU A 511 -3.47 -16.61 3.50
C LEU A 511 -3.48 -17.17 2.08
N ALA A 512 -4.09 -16.45 1.13
CA ALA A 512 -4.09 -16.84 -0.29
C ALA A 512 -2.67 -16.87 -0.89
N SER A 513 -1.74 -16.11 -0.33
CA SER A 513 -0.31 -16.11 -0.68
C SER A 513 0.53 -17.13 0.11
N ASN A 514 -0.11 -18.05 0.85
CA ASN A 514 0.52 -19.05 1.72
C ASN A 514 1.45 -18.46 2.81
N GLN A 515 1.08 -17.29 3.36
CA GLN A 515 1.83 -16.57 4.40
C GLN A 515 1.02 -16.49 5.71
N PRO A 516 0.95 -17.58 6.50
CA PRO A 516 0.08 -17.63 7.68
C PRO A 516 0.56 -16.71 8.81
N GLY A 517 1.87 -16.49 8.95
CA GLY A 517 2.45 -15.61 9.97
C GLY A 517 1.96 -14.17 9.84
N PRO A 518 2.23 -13.48 8.72
CA PRO A 518 1.67 -12.15 8.45
C PRO A 518 0.14 -12.09 8.55
N ALA A 519 -0.58 -13.13 8.11
CA ALA A 519 -2.03 -13.19 8.22
C ALA A 519 -2.53 -13.15 9.68
N ILE A 520 -1.93 -13.92 10.59
CA ILE A 520 -2.27 -13.93 12.03
C ILE A 520 -2.22 -12.51 12.60
N LEU A 521 -1.15 -11.77 12.28
CA LEU A 521 -0.94 -10.41 12.77
C LEU A 521 -2.05 -9.45 12.33
N GLN A 522 -2.47 -9.53 11.05
CA GLN A 522 -3.53 -8.64 10.56
C GLN A 522 -4.89 -8.98 11.16
N PHE A 523 -5.22 -10.26 11.34
CA PHE A 523 -6.46 -10.64 12.02
C PHE A 523 -6.44 -10.30 13.52
N GLN A 524 -5.28 -10.37 14.19
CA GLN A 524 -5.12 -9.86 15.56
C GLN A 524 -5.36 -8.34 15.62
N LYS A 525 -4.76 -7.56 14.72
CA LYS A 525 -4.99 -6.10 14.67
C LYS A 525 -6.46 -5.78 14.38
N ALA A 526 -7.11 -6.52 13.48
CA ALA A 526 -8.56 -6.42 13.26
C ALA A 526 -9.38 -6.67 14.54
N LEU A 527 -9.00 -7.63 15.39
CA LEU A 527 -9.65 -7.88 16.69
C LEU A 527 -9.32 -6.83 17.77
N THR A 528 -8.22 -6.08 17.65
CA THR A 528 -7.99 -4.92 18.54
C THR A 528 -8.94 -3.76 18.23
N LEU A 529 -9.35 -3.62 16.96
CA LEU A 529 -10.27 -2.58 16.50
C LEU A 529 -11.75 -3.01 16.63
N ASP A 530 -12.07 -4.28 16.36
CA ASP A 530 -13.37 -4.91 16.62
C ASP A 530 -13.22 -6.28 17.29
N PRO A 531 -13.30 -6.36 18.63
CA PRO A 531 -13.25 -7.62 19.38
C PRO A 531 -14.40 -8.60 19.10
N LYS A 532 -15.39 -8.23 18.28
CA LYS A 532 -16.53 -9.07 17.87
C LYS A 532 -16.49 -9.45 16.38
N SER A 533 -15.39 -9.18 15.68
CA SER A 533 -15.24 -9.52 14.26
C SER A 533 -15.18 -11.03 14.04
N SER A 534 -16.30 -11.64 13.67
CA SER A 534 -16.39 -13.08 13.35
C SER A 534 -15.46 -13.47 12.19
N ASP A 535 -15.26 -12.58 11.23
CA ASP A 535 -14.38 -12.79 10.07
C ASP A 535 -12.90 -12.79 10.47
N ALA A 536 -12.49 -11.97 11.45
CA ALA A 536 -11.14 -12.01 11.98
C ALA A 536 -10.88 -13.28 12.82
N PHE A 537 -11.85 -13.73 13.61
CA PHE A 537 -11.77 -15.03 14.30
C PHE A 537 -11.70 -16.21 13.31
N LEU A 538 -12.51 -16.20 12.25
CA LEU A 538 -12.44 -17.19 11.17
C LEU A 538 -11.04 -17.18 10.50
N GLY A 539 -10.53 -15.99 10.18
CA GLY A 539 -9.20 -15.81 9.60
C GLY A 539 -8.07 -16.32 10.48
N LEU A 540 -8.12 -16.11 11.80
CA LEU A 540 -7.16 -16.70 12.74
C LEU A 540 -7.24 -18.23 12.74
N GLY A 541 -8.44 -18.80 12.81
CA GLY A 541 -8.63 -20.25 12.71
C GLY A 541 -7.97 -20.82 11.45
N GLN A 542 -8.23 -20.21 10.29
CA GLN A 542 -7.63 -20.60 9.00
C GLN A 542 -6.10 -20.46 9.01
N ALA A 543 -5.55 -19.39 9.60
CA ALA A 543 -4.11 -19.16 9.64
C ALA A 543 -3.37 -20.16 10.55
N PHE A 544 -3.95 -20.49 11.72
CA PHE A 544 -3.42 -21.54 12.60
C PHE A 544 -3.58 -22.93 11.98
N GLN A 545 -4.70 -23.22 11.32
CA GLN A 545 -4.91 -24.47 10.59
C GLN A 545 -3.87 -24.65 9.46
N MET A 546 -3.65 -23.61 8.65
CA MET A 546 -2.64 -23.62 7.57
C MET A 546 -1.20 -23.74 8.10
N SER A 547 -0.95 -23.30 9.34
CA SER A 547 0.30 -23.54 10.07
C SER A 547 0.42 -24.96 10.67
N ASN A 548 -0.52 -25.85 10.41
CA ASN A 548 -0.68 -27.18 11.02
C ASN A 548 -0.83 -27.15 12.56
N LYS A 549 -1.41 -26.06 13.11
CA LYS A 549 -1.62 -25.83 14.56
C LYS A 549 -3.10 -25.97 14.93
N CYS A 550 -3.73 -27.08 14.53
CA CYS A 550 -5.16 -27.32 14.78
C CYS A 550 -5.63 -27.11 16.24
N PRO A 551 -4.89 -27.51 17.30
CA PRO A 551 -5.26 -27.22 18.68
C PRO A 551 -5.42 -25.71 18.99
N GLN A 552 -4.70 -24.85 18.27
CA GLN A 552 -4.83 -23.38 18.37
C GLN A 552 -5.94 -22.84 17.47
N ALA A 553 -6.23 -23.49 16.33
CA ALA A 553 -7.26 -23.07 15.38
C ALA A 553 -8.70 -23.30 15.90
N ILE A 554 -8.94 -24.43 16.56
CA ILE A 554 -10.26 -24.86 17.07
C ILE A 554 -10.99 -23.78 17.89
N PRO A 555 -10.40 -23.16 18.94
CA PRO A 555 -11.10 -22.14 19.73
C PRO A 555 -11.48 -20.89 18.91
N TYR A 556 -10.71 -20.53 17.89
CA TYR A 556 -11.04 -19.40 17.02
C TYR A 556 -12.19 -19.72 16.06
N PHE A 557 -12.25 -20.93 15.50
CA PHE A 557 -13.40 -21.39 14.71
C PHE A 557 -14.68 -21.48 15.56
N GLN A 558 -14.59 -22.00 16.80
CA GLN A 558 -15.70 -22.01 17.74
C GLN A 558 -16.18 -20.59 18.06
N LYS A 559 -15.28 -19.64 18.29
CA LYS A 559 -15.64 -18.24 18.57
C LYS A 559 -16.28 -17.53 17.38
N ALA A 560 -15.79 -17.82 16.16
CA ALA A 560 -16.42 -17.34 14.93
C ALA A 560 -17.87 -17.83 14.81
N LEU A 561 -18.13 -19.12 15.09
CA LEU A 561 -19.47 -19.71 15.07
C LEU A 561 -20.39 -19.24 16.21
N GLU A 562 -19.84 -18.93 17.38
CA GLU A 562 -20.56 -18.32 18.50
C GLU A 562 -21.10 -16.93 18.11
N LEU A 563 -20.27 -16.13 17.42
CA LEU A 563 -20.63 -14.80 16.94
C LEU A 563 -21.54 -14.85 15.69
N LYS A 564 -21.36 -15.85 14.83
CA LYS A 564 -22.12 -16.03 13.58
C LYS A 564 -22.25 -17.52 13.23
N GLN A 565 -23.42 -18.08 13.52
CA GLN A 565 -23.69 -19.53 13.42
C GLN A 565 -23.64 -20.11 11.99
N ASP A 566 -23.82 -19.30 10.96
CA ASP A 566 -23.86 -19.72 9.54
C ASP A 566 -22.51 -19.69 8.81
N LEU A 567 -21.38 -19.71 9.55
CA LEU A 567 -20.03 -19.74 8.97
C LEU A 567 -19.59 -21.14 8.54
N ALA A 568 -20.04 -21.57 7.37
CA ALA A 568 -19.65 -22.86 6.77
C ALA A 568 -18.13 -23.10 6.70
N GLN A 569 -17.31 -22.06 6.52
CA GLN A 569 -15.85 -22.16 6.53
C GLN A 569 -15.28 -22.49 7.93
N ALA A 570 -15.91 -21.99 9.01
CA ALA A 570 -15.49 -22.31 10.38
C ALA A 570 -15.89 -23.74 10.76
N SER A 571 -17.11 -24.19 10.40
CA SER A 571 -17.54 -25.58 10.59
C SER A 571 -16.61 -26.55 9.85
N LYS A 572 -16.26 -26.24 8.59
CA LYS A 572 -15.27 -27.02 7.84
C LYS A 572 -13.89 -27.03 8.51
N GLY A 573 -13.42 -25.88 9.02
CA GLY A 573 -12.17 -25.81 9.79
C GLY A 573 -12.16 -26.70 11.02
N LEU A 574 -13.29 -26.85 11.71
CA LEU A 574 -13.46 -27.82 12.82
C LEU A 574 -13.47 -29.28 12.34
N GLU A 575 -14.10 -29.59 11.21
CA GLU A 575 -14.07 -30.94 10.60
C GLU A 575 -12.63 -31.31 10.19
N ASP A 576 -11.96 -30.44 9.45
CA ASP A 576 -10.61 -30.65 8.94
C ASP A 576 -9.57 -30.77 10.08
N CYS A 577 -9.80 -30.10 11.22
CA CYS A 577 -9.00 -30.25 12.43
C CYS A 577 -9.44 -31.42 13.35
N GLY A 578 -10.41 -32.23 12.94
CA GLY A 578 -10.87 -33.41 13.70
C GLY A 578 -11.63 -33.09 14.99
N ALA A 579 -12.08 -31.85 15.19
CA ALA A 579 -12.83 -31.43 16.37
C ALA A 579 -14.31 -31.85 16.32
N ILE A 580 -14.85 -32.07 15.11
CA ILE A 580 -16.21 -32.56 14.89
C ILE A 580 -16.22 -33.62 13.77
N THR A 581 -17.20 -34.52 13.81
CA THR A 581 -17.43 -35.49 12.74
C THR A 581 -18.01 -34.82 11.51
N LYS A 582 -17.59 -35.26 10.32
CA LYS A 582 -18.00 -34.69 9.03
C LYS A 582 -19.53 -34.64 8.88
N GLY A 583 -20.06 -33.47 8.52
CA GLY A 583 -21.50 -33.21 8.39
C GLY A 583 -22.27 -33.09 9.71
N SER A 584 -21.58 -33.01 10.85
CA SER A 584 -22.23 -32.86 12.16
C SER A 584 -22.36 -31.38 12.54
N ALA A 585 -23.43 -31.03 13.27
CA ALA A 585 -23.57 -29.69 13.81
C ALA A 585 -22.41 -29.40 14.79
N PRO A 586 -21.76 -28.23 14.71
CA PRO A 586 -20.67 -27.90 15.62
C PRO A 586 -21.20 -27.81 17.06
N PRO A 587 -20.49 -28.40 18.06
CA PRO A 587 -20.89 -28.27 19.45
C PRO A 587 -20.72 -26.80 19.86
N LEU A 588 -21.83 -26.13 20.13
CA LEU A 588 -21.82 -24.83 20.77
C LEU A 588 -21.15 -25.00 22.15
N PRO A 589 -20.01 -24.35 22.42
CA PRO A 589 -19.36 -24.49 23.71
C PRO A 589 -20.26 -23.89 24.80
N ALA A 590 -20.31 -24.54 25.97
CA ALA A 590 -20.71 -23.84 27.19
C ALA A 590 -19.81 -22.60 27.35
N PRO A 591 -20.30 -21.46 27.89
CA PRO A 591 -19.62 -20.17 27.84
C PRO A 591 -18.27 -20.22 28.53
N THR A 592 -17.26 -20.58 27.76
CA THR A 592 -15.88 -20.69 28.16
C THR A 592 -15.23 -19.42 27.65
N GLN A 593 -14.65 -18.63 28.55
CA GLN A 593 -13.87 -17.49 28.11
C GLN A 593 -12.79 -18.00 27.17
N VAL A 594 -12.79 -17.50 25.93
CA VAL A 594 -11.60 -17.55 25.10
C VAL A 594 -10.54 -16.80 25.91
N VAL A 595 -9.62 -17.55 26.51
CA VAL A 595 -8.45 -16.97 27.15
C VAL A 595 -7.57 -16.47 26.02
N LEU A 596 -7.90 -15.25 25.55
CA LEU A 596 -6.93 -14.36 24.98
C LEU A 596 -5.74 -14.38 25.94
N ALA A 597 -4.53 -14.65 25.43
CA ALA A 597 -3.34 -14.32 26.19
C ALA A 597 -3.48 -12.83 26.56
N PRO A 598 -3.52 -12.47 27.86
CA PRO A 598 -4.18 -11.24 28.26
C PRO A 598 -3.44 -10.04 27.71
N VAL A 599 -4.14 -9.27 26.87
CA VAL A 599 -3.92 -7.82 26.82
C VAL A 599 -4.22 -7.32 28.24
N ALA A 600 -3.25 -6.67 28.87
CA ALA A 600 -3.30 -6.35 30.30
C ALA A 600 -4.24 -5.16 30.59
N THR A 601 -5.54 -5.36 30.44
CA THR A 601 -6.58 -4.33 30.65
C THR A 601 -7.56 -4.75 31.75
N ALA A 602 -7.12 -4.67 33.00
CA ALA A 602 -8.00 -4.57 34.18
C ALA A 602 -7.22 -4.05 35.40
N ILE A 603 -7.42 -2.79 35.78
CA ILE A 603 -6.99 -2.25 37.08
C ILE A 603 -8.04 -2.67 38.12
N PRO A 604 -7.68 -3.38 39.21
CA PRO A 604 -8.57 -3.54 40.34
C PRO A 604 -8.72 -2.19 41.06
N GLN A 605 -9.94 -1.68 41.20
CA GLN A 605 -10.20 -0.51 42.04
C GLN A 605 -9.89 -0.83 43.50
N ALA A 606 -8.77 -0.32 44.01
CA ALA A 606 -8.49 -0.32 45.45
C ALA A 606 -9.35 0.75 46.13
N THR A 607 -10.25 0.32 47.01
CA THR A 607 -11.08 1.19 47.84
C THR A 607 -10.22 2.00 48.81
N VAL A 608 -10.40 3.33 48.80
CA VAL A 608 -9.75 4.22 49.77
C VAL A 608 -10.46 4.10 51.13
N ALA A 609 -9.75 3.54 52.12
CA ALA A 609 -10.08 3.71 53.53
C ALA A 609 -9.17 4.81 54.13
N PRO A 610 -9.70 5.78 54.89
CA PRO A 610 -8.91 6.88 55.40
C PRO A 610 -8.07 6.46 56.62
N ILE A 611 -6.78 6.81 56.63
CA ILE A 611 -5.92 6.66 57.81
C ILE A 611 -5.50 8.05 58.30
N THR A 612 -5.80 8.31 59.56
CA THR A 612 -5.53 9.56 60.26
C THR A 612 -4.14 9.57 60.89
N GLY A 613 -3.43 10.70 60.76
CA GLY A 613 -2.62 11.26 61.86
C GLY A 613 -1.12 10.90 61.97
N SER A 614 -0.32 11.98 61.97
CA SER A 614 0.88 12.21 62.79
C SER A 614 2.23 11.53 62.47
N ASN A 615 3.13 12.35 61.90
CA ASN A 615 4.54 12.57 62.28
C ASN A 615 5.27 11.53 63.17
N ALA A 616 6.32 10.91 62.61
CA ALA A 616 7.61 10.65 63.26
C ALA A 616 8.73 10.47 62.21
N ASN A 617 9.96 10.90 62.52
CA ASN A 617 11.12 10.86 61.58
C ASN A 617 11.98 9.56 61.76
N PRO A 618 12.92 9.25 60.83
CA PRO A 618 13.35 7.88 60.54
C PRO A 618 14.68 7.43 61.19
N PRO A 619 15.04 6.14 61.07
CA PRO A 619 16.42 5.66 61.17
C PRO A 619 17.12 5.52 59.80
N LYS A 620 18.42 5.84 59.79
CA LYS A 620 19.35 5.72 58.64
C LYS A 620 19.43 4.31 58.05
N ALA A 621 19.58 4.22 56.73
CA ALA A 621 20.23 3.09 56.04
C ALA A 621 21.59 3.53 55.48
N THR A 622 22.60 2.66 55.59
CA THR A 622 24.01 2.94 55.25
C THR A 622 24.31 2.84 53.76
N SER A 623 25.03 3.82 53.23
CA SER A 623 25.62 3.80 51.88
C SER A 623 26.84 2.87 51.81
N VAL A 624 26.86 1.97 50.83
CA VAL A 624 28.10 1.32 50.36
C VAL A 624 28.54 2.06 49.10
N ALA A 625 29.78 2.55 49.09
CA ALA A 625 30.32 3.36 48.00
C ALA A 625 30.88 2.50 46.86
N SER A 626 30.60 2.87 45.61
CA SER A 626 31.43 2.48 44.46
C SER A 626 32.59 3.48 44.29
N PRO A 627 33.79 3.03 43.87
CA PRO A 627 34.94 3.92 43.71
C PRO A 627 34.81 4.82 42.48
N ALA A 628 35.29 6.05 42.59
CA ALA A 628 35.17 7.08 41.57
C ALA A 628 36.17 6.90 40.42
N GLY A 629 35.68 6.99 39.18
CA GLY A 629 36.42 7.51 38.03
C GLY A 629 36.02 8.98 37.83
N THR A 630 36.99 9.90 37.77
CA THR A 630 36.75 11.34 37.89
C THR A 630 36.70 12.10 36.56
N GLY A 631 35.74 13.02 36.46
CA GLY A 631 35.61 14.01 35.37
C GLY A 631 34.29 13.87 34.60
N GLY A 632 33.42 14.88 34.49
CA GLY A 632 33.49 16.21 35.10
C GLY A 632 32.45 17.17 34.50
N GLY A 633 31.24 17.21 35.07
CA GLY A 633 30.29 18.33 34.93
C GLY A 633 29.53 18.48 33.60
N ALA A 634 28.31 17.93 33.54
CA ALA A 634 27.16 18.56 32.85
C ALA A 634 25.85 17.94 33.35
N SER A 635 25.08 18.65 34.17
CA SER A 635 23.68 18.31 34.48
C SER A 635 22.74 18.85 33.40
N GLY A 636 22.98 18.43 32.15
CA GLY A 636 22.11 18.68 31.00
C GLY A 636 21.46 17.38 30.55
N GLU A 637 20.31 17.47 29.87
CA GLU A 637 19.45 16.34 29.48
C GLU A 637 20.04 15.41 28.39
N GLY A 638 21.35 15.45 28.17
CA GLY A 638 22.05 14.78 27.07
C GLY A 638 21.67 15.34 25.68
N HIS A 639 22.25 14.75 24.65
CA HIS A 639 21.86 14.93 23.26
C HIS A 639 21.44 13.58 22.65
N ILE A 640 20.40 13.62 21.83
CA ILE A 640 19.96 12.50 20.99
C ILE A 640 20.62 12.68 19.63
N PHE A 641 21.32 11.64 19.18
CA PHE A 641 22.01 11.55 17.90
C PHE A 641 21.23 10.61 16.98
N PHE A 642 20.85 11.08 15.80
CA PHE A 642 19.90 10.40 14.91
C PHE A 642 20.23 10.65 13.43
N PRO A 643 20.03 9.66 12.54
CA PRO A 643 20.15 9.85 11.11
C PRO A 643 18.88 10.52 10.56
N VAL A 644 19.02 11.26 9.47
CA VAL A 644 17.93 11.77 8.63
C VAL A 644 18.35 11.63 7.17
N TYR A 645 17.39 11.32 6.32
CA TYR A 645 17.47 11.36 4.87
C TYR A 645 16.52 12.45 4.34
N ASP A 646 17.11 13.50 3.78
CA ASP A 646 16.43 14.69 3.24
C ASP A 646 16.76 14.90 1.73
N GLY A 647 17.13 13.80 1.06
CA GLY A 647 17.83 13.80 -0.23
C GLY A 647 19.29 13.35 -0.09
N GLN A 648 19.90 13.57 1.08
CA GLN A 648 21.18 12.97 1.48
C GLN A 648 21.10 12.44 2.92
N TYR A 649 21.95 11.46 3.26
CA TYR A 649 22.05 10.97 4.64
C TYR A 649 22.87 11.94 5.50
N ARG A 650 22.34 12.34 6.65
CA ARG A 650 23.02 13.17 7.65
C ARG A 650 22.82 12.57 9.04
N VAL A 651 23.83 12.67 9.91
CA VAL A 651 23.65 12.48 11.35
C VAL A 651 23.48 13.84 12.02
N TYR A 652 22.34 14.02 12.67
CA TYR A 652 22.04 15.17 13.51
C TYR A 652 22.28 14.84 14.99
N SER A 653 22.41 15.90 15.80
CA SER A 653 22.39 15.88 17.26
C SER A 653 21.47 17.00 17.74
N ALA A 654 20.59 16.74 18.70
CA ALA A 654 19.71 17.74 19.32
C ALA A 654 19.43 17.38 20.79
N LYS A 655 19.05 18.36 21.61
CA LYS A 655 18.54 18.10 22.97
C LYS A 655 17.13 17.52 22.92
N PRO A 656 16.64 16.85 23.99
CA PRO A 656 15.29 16.29 24.00
C PRO A 656 14.19 17.32 23.68
N ASN A 657 14.33 18.57 24.12
CA ASN A 657 13.42 19.66 23.78
C ASN A 657 13.53 20.21 22.33
N GLY A 658 14.27 19.54 21.44
CA GLY A 658 14.50 19.94 20.04
C GLY A 658 15.49 21.09 19.84
N SER A 659 15.95 21.75 20.91
CA SER A 659 16.96 22.83 20.81
C SER A 659 18.36 22.29 20.55
N ASP A 660 19.28 23.17 20.14
CA ASP A 660 20.69 22.82 19.84
C ASP A 660 20.82 21.75 18.73
N ARG A 661 19.84 21.70 17.81
CA ARG A 661 19.84 20.83 16.63
C ARG A 661 20.97 21.24 15.69
N ARG A 662 21.91 20.33 15.43
CA ARG A 662 23.05 20.53 14.53
C ARG A 662 23.38 19.27 13.74
N ILE A 663 23.94 19.43 12.56
CA ILE A 663 24.55 18.34 11.80
C ILE A 663 25.90 18.01 12.45
N VAL A 664 26.16 16.73 12.71
CA VAL A 664 27.44 16.23 13.24
C VAL A 664 28.32 15.71 12.11
N VAL A 665 27.72 15.02 11.13
CA VAL A 665 28.43 14.51 9.96
C VAL A 665 27.49 14.29 8.77
N GLU A 666 27.98 14.65 7.58
CA GLU A 666 27.34 14.51 6.26
C GLU A 666 27.60 13.12 5.66
N LEU A 667 26.72 12.66 4.76
CA LEU A 667 26.78 11.36 4.10
C LEU A 667 27.00 10.20 5.09
N ALA A 668 26.20 10.18 6.17
CA ALA A 668 26.43 9.32 7.33
C ALA A 668 25.12 8.80 7.96
N SER A 669 25.16 7.60 8.53
CA SER A 669 24.01 7.04 9.27
C SER A 669 24.42 6.08 10.40
N SER A 670 23.44 5.47 11.08
CA SER A 670 23.62 4.56 12.23
C SER A 670 24.61 5.03 13.32
N PRO A 671 24.40 6.23 13.91
CA PRO A 671 25.23 6.76 14.98
C PRO A 671 25.18 5.92 16.26
N GLN A 672 26.32 5.79 16.94
CA GLN A 672 26.40 5.24 18.30
C GLN A 672 27.51 5.95 19.09
N VAL A 673 27.12 6.61 20.19
CA VAL A 673 27.99 7.52 20.96
C VAL A 673 28.66 6.78 22.13
N SER A 674 29.91 7.14 22.43
CA SER A 674 30.69 6.54 23.50
C SER A 674 30.07 6.79 24.88
N PRO A 675 30.32 5.93 25.88
CA PRO A 675 29.85 6.13 27.25
C PRO A 675 30.30 7.48 27.87
N ASP A 676 31.44 8.02 27.42
CA ASP A 676 31.96 9.33 27.83
C ASP A 676 31.40 10.54 27.04
N GLY A 677 30.47 10.33 26.10
CA GLY A 677 29.86 11.37 25.26
C GLY A 677 30.81 12.07 24.26
N SER A 678 32.10 11.74 24.23
CA SER A 678 33.12 12.48 23.48
C SER A 678 33.26 12.05 22.01
N ARG A 679 32.88 10.82 21.68
CA ARG A 679 33.16 10.15 20.40
C ARG A 679 31.91 9.46 19.87
N MET A 680 31.78 9.36 18.56
CA MET A 680 30.68 8.68 17.88
C MET A 680 31.24 7.74 16.81
N LEU A 681 30.71 6.51 16.78
CA LEU A 681 30.85 5.60 15.66
C LEU A 681 29.66 5.80 14.71
N TYR A 682 29.89 5.73 13.41
CA TYR A 682 28.84 5.85 12.40
C TYR A 682 29.21 5.07 11.13
N TYR A 683 28.24 4.85 10.25
CA TYR A 683 28.46 4.29 8.91
C TYR A 683 28.56 5.41 7.88
N SER A 684 29.66 5.43 7.12
CA SER A 684 29.92 6.40 6.06
C SER A 684 29.38 5.94 4.71
N TRP A 685 28.68 6.83 4.01
CA TRP A 685 28.18 6.64 2.64
C TRP A 685 29.10 7.23 1.57
N VAL A 686 30.20 7.89 1.96
CA VAL A 686 31.19 8.45 1.04
C VAL A 686 31.79 7.33 0.20
N LYS A 687 31.67 7.43 -1.13
CA LYS A 687 31.92 6.33 -2.09
C LYS A 687 33.19 5.52 -1.83
N ASP A 688 34.32 6.20 -1.65
CA ASP A 688 35.64 5.58 -1.49
C ASP A 688 36.09 5.52 0.00
N GLN A 689 35.18 5.81 0.92
CA GLN A 689 35.33 5.74 2.38
C GLN A 689 34.08 5.10 3.01
N ARG A 690 33.49 4.09 2.36
CA ARG A 690 32.35 3.35 2.93
C ARG A 690 32.82 2.34 3.96
N GLY A 691 32.11 2.29 5.08
CA GLY A 691 32.44 1.45 6.23
C GLY A 691 32.23 2.21 7.53
N ILE A 692 32.81 1.71 8.62
CA ILE A 692 32.65 2.30 9.94
C ILE A 692 33.73 3.36 10.17
N HIS A 693 33.28 4.52 10.62
CA HIS A 693 34.10 5.68 10.97
C HIS A 693 33.95 6.03 12.46
N ARG A 694 34.92 6.78 12.99
CA ARG A 694 34.88 7.37 14.34
C ARG A 694 35.22 8.84 14.29
N ILE A 695 34.27 9.67 14.72
CA ILE A 695 34.38 11.12 14.82
C ILE A 695 34.17 11.58 16.27
N GLY A 696 34.60 12.79 16.61
CA GLY A 696 34.16 13.46 17.84
C GLY A 696 32.69 13.88 17.73
N THR A 697 31.97 13.95 18.85
CA THR A 697 30.56 14.43 18.88
C THR A 697 30.41 15.92 18.54
N ASN A 698 31.53 16.63 18.36
CA ASN A 698 31.65 17.98 17.82
C ASN A 698 31.91 18.03 16.30
N GLY A 699 31.93 16.89 15.60
CA GLY A 699 32.24 16.82 14.16
C GLY A 699 33.73 16.88 13.79
N ALA A 700 34.64 16.81 14.77
CA ALA A 700 36.08 16.87 14.53
C ALA A 700 36.76 15.50 14.62
N ASN A 701 38.00 15.39 14.10
CA ASN A 701 38.87 14.22 14.24
C ASN A 701 38.27 12.90 13.68
N ASP A 702 37.60 12.98 12.53
CA ASP A 702 37.10 11.78 11.85
C ASP A 702 38.23 10.81 11.46
N LEU A 703 37.97 9.52 11.60
CA LEU A 703 38.88 8.43 11.34
C LEU A 703 38.13 7.24 10.76
N HIS A 704 38.47 6.87 9.54
CA HIS A 704 38.02 5.63 8.91
C HIS A 704 38.60 4.42 9.66
N ILE A 705 37.73 3.52 10.15
CA ILE A 705 38.09 2.40 11.02
C ILE A 705 38.00 1.04 10.31
N SER A 706 36.93 0.76 9.56
CA SER A 706 36.71 -0.56 8.96
C SER A 706 36.68 -0.50 7.43
N LEU A 707 37.47 -1.35 6.77
CA LEU A 707 37.79 -1.22 5.34
C LEU A 707 36.73 -1.79 4.38
N ARG A 708 35.63 -2.35 4.89
CA ARG A 708 34.63 -3.07 4.07
C ARG A 708 33.30 -2.32 4.09
N SER A 709 32.69 -2.19 2.91
CA SER A 709 31.35 -1.60 2.76
C SER A 709 30.24 -2.37 3.47
N GLU A 710 30.46 -3.63 3.84
CA GLU A 710 29.48 -4.51 4.51
C GLU A 710 29.56 -4.46 6.05
N ASP A 711 30.51 -3.71 6.60
CA ASP A 711 30.67 -3.54 8.05
C ASP A 711 29.66 -2.48 8.56
N THR A 712 28.76 -2.87 9.45
CA THR A 712 27.61 -2.04 9.85
C THR A 712 27.30 -2.12 11.36
N LEU A 713 26.49 -1.16 11.82
CA LEU A 713 25.89 -1.11 13.16
C LEU A 713 26.89 -1.24 14.33
N PRO A 714 27.92 -0.37 14.39
CA PRO A 714 28.92 -0.39 15.45
C PRO A 714 28.34 -0.08 16.84
N ALA A 715 28.90 -0.70 17.89
CA ALA A 715 28.61 -0.36 19.29
C ALA A 715 29.87 -0.36 20.17
N TRP A 716 30.03 0.67 21.01
CA TRP A 716 31.09 0.81 22.02
C TRP A 716 30.92 -0.16 23.19
N SER A 717 32.03 -0.68 23.71
CA SER A 717 32.08 -1.26 25.07
C SER A 717 31.93 -0.17 26.15
N GLN A 718 31.51 -0.56 27.35
CA GLN A 718 31.21 0.37 28.45
C GLN A 718 32.43 1.18 28.94
N ASP A 719 33.64 0.64 28.79
CA ASP A 719 34.90 1.33 29.05
C ASP A 719 35.35 2.28 27.91
N GLY A 720 34.61 2.30 26.79
CA GLY A 720 34.95 3.06 25.59
C GLY A 720 36.27 2.65 24.92
N ALA A 721 36.85 1.49 25.31
CA ALA A 721 38.15 1.02 24.84
C ALA A 721 38.06 0.10 23.61
N LYS A 722 36.92 -0.57 23.42
CA LYS A 722 36.63 -1.49 22.31
C LYS A 722 35.31 -1.11 21.63
N TYR A 723 35.09 -1.66 20.44
CA TYR A 723 33.81 -1.62 19.75
C TYR A 723 33.54 -2.95 19.06
N VAL A 724 32.25 -3.31 18.96
CA VAL A 724 31.75 -4.45 18.19
C VAL A 724 31.04 -3.95 16.94
N TYR A 725 31.07 -4.72 15.86
CA TYR A 725 30.30 -4.45 14.64
C TYR A 725 29.86 -5.74 13.96
N ALA A 726 28.84 -5.66 13.10
CA ALA A 726 28.37 -6.77 12.29
C ALA A 726 28.97 -6.67 10.87
N THR A 727 29.43 -7.79 10.31
CA THR A 727 29.96 -7.85 8.94
C THR A 727 29.46 -9.09 8.20
N ARG A 728 29.08 -8.94 6.93
CA ARG A 728 28.65 -10.05 6.05
C ARG A 728 29.82 -10.82 5.41
N ALA A 729 31.07 -10.42 5.69
CA ALA A 729 32.25 -11.00 5.04
C ALA A 729 32.71 -12.33 5.69
N GLY A 730 32.11 -13.44 5.25
CA GLY A 730 32.58 -14.81 5.53
C GLY A 730 33.84 -15.19 4.75
N GLN A 731 34.66 -16.08 5.32
CA GLN A 731 35.87 -16.57 4.67
C GLN A 731 35.56 -17.49 3.48
N GLY A 732 36.21 -17.27 2.34
CA GLY A 732 36.36 -18.29 1.30
C GLY A 732 35.15 -18.53 0.37
N GLY A 733 34.74 -17.51 -0.39
CA GLY A 733 34.08 -17.68 -1.71
C GLY A 733 32.65 -18.25 -1.75
N ASP A 734 32.13 -18.84 -0.68
CA ASP A 734 30.80 -19.46 -0.67
C ASP A 734 29.68 -18.43 -0.40
N ILE A 735 29.10 -17.94 -1.49
CA ILE A 735 27.98 -16.98 -1.53
C ILE A 735 26.69 -17.47 -0.85
N ASN A 736 26.60 -18.74 -0.43
CA ASN A 736 25.40 -19.32 0.16
C ASN A 736 25.33 -19.23 1.70
N ARG A 737 26.42 -18.87 2.41
CA ARG A 737 26.35 -18.58 3.85
C ARG A 737 26.31 -17.08 4.12
N ARG A 738 25.11 -16.50 3.96
CA ARG A 738 24.77 -15.08 4.24
C ARG A 738 24.75 -14.73 5.74
N ALA A 739 25.68 -15.29 6.52
CA ALA A 739 25.78 -15.04 7.95
C ALA A 739 26.47 -13.70 8.21
N PHE A 740 25.84 -12.82 9.00
CA PHE A 740 26.60 -11.75 9.62
C PHE A 740 27.46 -12.35 10.76
N THR A 741 28.66 -11.82 10.94
CA THR A 741 29.55 -12.17 12.05
C THR A 741 29.83 -10.95 12.91
N LEU A 742 29.96 -11.14 14.23
CA LEU A 742 30.45 -10.07 15.12
C LEU A 742 31.97 -10.04 15.10
N ARG A 743 32.56 -8.84 15.06
CA ARG A 743 33.99 -8.61 15.30
C ARG A 743 34.16 -7.56 16.38
N VAL A 744 35.16 -7.73 17.24
CA VAL A 744 35.51 -6.78 18.31
C VAL A 744 36.92 -6.25 18.07
N ALA A 745 37.08 -4.93 18.05
CA ALA A 745 38.35 -4.27 17.82
C ALA A 745 38.60 -3.15 18.84
N SER A 746 39.86 -2.73 18.98
CA SER A 746 40.31 -1.75 19.98
C SER A 746 40.44 -0.34 19.40
N THR A 747 40.19 0.66 20.23
CA THR A 747 40.25 2.11 19.89
C THR A 747 41.57 2.60 19.31
N GLY A 748 42.69 1.98 19.68
CA GLY A 748 44.04 2.32 19.20
C GLY A 748 44.51 1.53 17.98
N SER A 749 43.72 0.58 17.48
CA SER A 749 44.10 -0.27 16.35
C SER A 749 44.08 0.51 15.03
N LYS A 750 45.10 0.33 14.19
CA LYS A 750 45.07 0.78 12.79
C LYS A 750 44.17 -0.14 11.95
N PRO A 751 43.51 0.33 10.87
CA PRO A 751 42.48 -0.43 10.11
C PRO A 751 42.88 -1.73 9.39
N ARG A 752 44.02 -2.37 9.70
CA ARG A 752 44.67 -3.35 8.80
C ARG A 752 44.63 -4.83 9.21
N GLN A 753 43.95 -5.20 10.29
CA GLN A 753 43.71 -6.61 10.62
C GLN A 753 42.27 -6.79 11.08
N ASP A 754 41.48 -7.52 10.30
CA ASP A 754 40.16 -8.00 10.69
C ASP A 754 40.28 -8.98 11.86
N PRO A 755 39.62 -8.74 13.01
CA PRO A 755 39.53 -9.73 14.07
C PRO A 755 38.88 -11.02 13.59
N ALA A 756 39.23 -12.15 14.21
CA ALA A 756 38.48 -13.39 14.04
C ALA A 756 36.99 -13.17 14.39
N PRO A 757 36.05 -13.83 13.69
CA PRO A 757 34.63 -13.72 14.01
C PRO A 757 34.37 -14.25 15.42
N LEU A 758 33.73 -13.43 16.26
CA LEU A 758 33.39 -13.75 17.65
C LEU A 758 32.18 -14.70 17.71
N VAL A 759 31.18 -14.46 16.85
CA VAL A 759 29.93 -15.22 16.78
C VAL A 759 29.43 -15.21 15.33
N GLU A 760 28.92 -16.33 14.83
CA GLU A 760 28.19 -16.43 13.57
C GLU A 760 26.68 -16.17 13.74
N GLN A 761 26.03 -15.72 12.66
CA GLN A 761 24.61 -15.37 12.59
C GLN A 761 24.21 -14.24 13.56
N ALA A 762 24.93 -13.12 13.50
CA ALA A 762 24.80 -12.06 14.48
C ALA A 762 24.73 -10.66 13.85
N GLN A 763 23.55 -10.05 13.96
CA GLN A 763 23.19 -8.74 13.43
C GLN A 763 22.96 -7.75 14.56
N TYR A 764 23.10 -6.46 14.27
CA TYR A 764 22.65 -5.39 15.16
C TYR A 764 23.17 -5.51 16.62
N PRO A 765 24.49 -5.59 16.84
CA PRO A 765 25.05 -5.79 18.17
C PRO A 765 24.98 -4.54 19.04
N THR A 766 24.89 -4.74 20.35
CA THR A 766 25.19 -3.72 21.36
C THR A 766 25.80 -4.35 22.62
N TRP A 767 26.76 -3.65 23.22
CA TRP A 767 27.35 -4.01 24.51
C TRP A 767 26.46 -3.59 25.66
N GLY A 768 26.43 -4.43 26.70
CA GLY A 768 25.88 -4.10 28.01
C GLY A 768 26.94 -3.54 28.95
N PRO A 769 26.53 -2.82 30.01
CA PRO A 769 27.43 -2.33 31.04
C PRO A 769 28.03 -3.47 31.88
N ASP A 770 27.43 -4.67 31.84
CA ASP A 770 27.93 -5.91 32.44
C ASP A 770 29.01 -6.62 31.59
N GLY A 771 29.34 -6.08 30.40
CA GLY A 771 30.32 -6.64 29.49
C GLY A 771 29.79 -7.75 28.57
N ARG A 772 28.50 -8.07 28.60
CA ARG A 772 27.87 -8.96 27.62
C ARG A 772 27.52 -8.21 26.33
N ILE A 773 27.29 -8.96 25.25
CA ILE A 773 26.88 -8.43 23.96
C ILE A 773 25.53 -9.07 23.60
N VAL A 774 24.51 -8.24 23.39
CA VAL A 774 23.22 -8.69 22.81
C VAL A 774 23.18 -8.33 21.33
N PHE A 775 22.58 -9.21 20.54
CA PHE A 775 22.48 -9.09 19.08
C PHE A 775 21.25 -9.85 18.58
N ARG A 776 20.83 -9.55 17.35
CA ARG A 776 19.81 -10.31 16.63
C ARG A 776 20.45 -11.53 15.95
N ASP A 777 19.83 -12.69 16.12
CA ASP A 777 20.24 -13.97 15.54
C ASP A 777 19.05 -14.64 14.84
N CYS A 778 19.31 -15.25 13.68
CA CYS A 778 18.33 -15.96 12.86
C CYS A 778 18.65 -17.46 12.68
N GLY A 779 19.71 -17.97 13.31
CA GLY A 779 20.13 -19.37 13.28
C GLY A 779 19.51 -20.24 14.37
N PHE A 780 18.36 -19.85 14.92
CA PHE A 780 17.70 -20.60 15.99
C PHE A 780 16.92 -21.83 15.46
N PRO A 781 16.85 -22.94 16.21
CA PRO A 781 16.13 -24.15 15.78
C PRO A 781 14.61 -23.99 15.61
N ASP A 782 14.02 -22.91 16.13
CA ASP A 782 12.60 -22.58 15.99
C ASP A 782 12.30 -21.73 14.73
N GLU A 783 13.29 -21.53 13.87
CA GLU A 783 13.27 -20.71 12.64
C GLU A 783 12.86 -19.24 12.84
N THR A 784 12.66 -18.80 14.09
CA THR A 784 12.40 -17.41 14.42
C THR A 784 13.69 -16.67 14.68
N CYS A 785 13.95 -15.60 13.94
CA CYS A 785 14.93 -14.61 14.35
C CYS A 785 14.56 -14.06 15.72
N GLY A 786 15.53 -13.69 16.56
CA GLY A 786 15.29 -13.13 17.90
C GLY A 786 16.57 -12.62 18.54
N LEU A 787 16.53 -12.24 19.82
CA LEU A 787 17.73 -11.77 20.53
C LEU A 787 18.52 -12.92 21.15
N ALA A 788 19.84 -12.90 20.93
CA ALA A 788 20.83 -13.70 21.63
C ALA A 788 21.74 -12.79 22.46
N VAL A 789 22.24 -13.29 23.59
CA VAL A 789 23.31 -12.69 24.39
C VAL A 789 24.53 -13.62 24.43
N VAL A 790 25.74 -13.05 24.42
CA VAL A 790 27.03 -13.72 24.65
C VAL A 790 27.90 -12.93 25.62
N ASN A 791 28.90 -13.59 26.20
CA ASN A 791 30.01 -12.94 26.88
C ASN A 791 30.92 -12.18 25.90
N ALA A 792 31.77 -11.27 26.40
CA ALA A 792 32.72 -10.50 25.61
C ALA A 792 33.70 -11.35 24.75
N ASP A 793 33.89 -12.62 25.09
CA ASP A 793 34.73 -13.60 24.38
C ASP A 793 33.94 -14.50 23.40
N GLY A 794 32.63 -14.25 23.23
CA GLY A 794 31.74 -15.03 22.37
C GLY A 794 31.15 -16.28 23.03
N SER A 795 31.58 -16.64 24.24
CA SER A 795 31.06 -17.79 24.98
C SER A 795 29.66 -17.54 25.55
N GLY A 796 29.00 -18.60 26.02
CA GLY A 796 27.74 -18.48 26.77
C GLY A 796 26.50 -18.08 25.95
N LYS A 797 26.51 -18.28 24.62
CA LYS A 797 25.42 -17.90 23.71
C LYS A 797 24.04 -18.40 24.19
N LYS A 798 23.12 -17.48 24.49
CA LYS A 798 21.77 -17.76 25.03
C LYS A 798 20.69 -16.95 24.31
N LYS A 799 19.58 -17.58 23.89
CA LYS A 799 18.37 -16.88 23.39
C LYS A 799 17.64 -16.21 24.57
N LEU A 800 17.25 -14.95 24.44
CA LEU A 800 16.60 -14.21 25.54
C LEU A 800 15.10 -14.53 25.69
N ALA A 801 14.39 -14.78 24.58
CA ALA A 801 13.00 -15.24 24.56
C ALA A 801 12.71 -16.13 23.33
N PRO A 802 11.94 -17.21 23.46
CA PRO A 802 11.51 -18.04 22.33
C PRO A 802 10.41 -17.36 21.50
N GLY A 803 10.33 -17.67 20.20
CA GLY A 803 9.21 -17.27 19.34
C GLY A 803 9.02 -15.77 19.06
N LEU A 804 10.02 -14.92 19.34
CA LEU A 804 9.90 -13.47 19.21
C LEU A 804 10.87 -12.89 18.16
N ASN A 805 10.32 -12.27 17.10
CA ASN A 805 11.07 -11.60 16.03
C ASN A 805 11.53 -10.18 16.42
N ALA A 806 12.60 -10.12 17.22
CA ALA A 806 13.22 -8.86 17.65
C ALA A 806 14.34 -8.37 16.73
N THR A 807 14.55 -7.05 16.75
CA THR A 807 15.75 -6.36 16.26
C THR A 807 16.01 -5.11 17.09
N ALA A 808 17.05 -4.35 16.74
CA ALA A 808 17.45 -3.09 17.37
C ALA A 808 17.46 -3.08 18.92
N PRO A 809 18.20 -4.00 19.58
CA PRO A 809 18.31 -3.99 21.03
C PRO A 809 19.17 -2.81 21.53
N ALA A 810 18.82 -2.31 22.72
CA ALA A 810 19.60 -1.36 23.52
C ALA A 810 19.52 -1.73 25.01
N TRP A 811 20.66 -1.65 25.71
CA TRP A 811 20.74 -1.93 27.15
C TRP A 811 20.31 -0.73 27.98
N SER A 812 19.69 -0.97 29.13
CA SER A 812 19.55 0.02 30.18
C SER A 812 20.91 0.33 30.83
N PRO A 813 21.16 1.57 31.30
CA PRO A 813 22.47 1.94 31.87
C PRO A 813 22.87 1.16 33.13
N ASP A 814 21.90 0.61 33.86
CA ASP A 814 22.08 -0.26 35.02
C ASP A 814 22.34 -1.74 34.66
N GLY A 815 22.23 -2.11 33.39
CA GLY A 815 22.41 -3.48 32.89
C GLY A 815 21.30 -4.46 33.24
N THR A 816 20.19 -4.02 33.83
CA THR A 816 19.13 -4.93 34.28
C THR A 816 18.17 -5.33 33.15
N ARG A 817 18.02 -4.49 32.13
CA ARG A 817 17.00 -4.61 31.09
C ARG A 817 17.56 -4.32 29.69
N ILE A 818 16.87 -4.86 28.70
CA ILE A 818 17.13 -4.64 27.27
C ILE A 818 15.81 -4.21 26.64
N VAL A 819 15.78 -3.00 26.07
CA VAL A 819 14.69 -2.55 25.20
C VAL A 819 15.02 -2.95 23.76
N PHE A 820 14.02 -3.30 22.97
CA PHE A 820 14.16 -3.70 21.57
C PHE A 820 12.86 -3.43 20.83
N MET A 821 12.88 -3.55 19.50
CA MET A 821 11.67 -3.49 18.68
C MET A 821 11.30 -4.87 18.12
N SER A 822 10.01 -5.13 18.00
CA SER A 822 9.46 -6.41 17.53
C SER A 822 8.18 -6.17 16.74
N ASN A 823 7.95 -6.97 15.70
CA ASN A 823 6.75 -6.87 14.86
C ASN A 823 5.75 -8.02 15.10
N VAL A 824 5.86 -8.73 16.23
CA VAL A 824 4.98 -9.85 16.63
C VAL A 824 3.53 -9.43 16.93
N SER A 825 3.26 -8.12 16.87
CA SER A 825 1.98 -7.43 17.10
C SER A 825 1.34 -6.88 15.80
N GLY A 826 2.08 -6.88 14.68
CA GLY A 826 1.58 -6.52 13.34
C GLY A 826 2.11 -5.20 12.76
N ASN A 827 2.40 -4.23 13.63
CA ASN A 827 3.29 -3.08 13.38
C ASN A 827 4.59 -3.30 14.18
N TRP A 828 5.63 -2.50 13.95
CA TRP A 828 6.76 -2.46 14.87
C TRP A 828 6.35 -1.74 16.15
N ASP A 829 6.47 -2.42 17.30
CA ASP A 829 6.34 -1.81 18.62
C ASP A 829 7.62 -2.02 19.44
N LEU A 830 7.74 -1.25 20.51
CA LEU A 830 8.80 -1.39 21.49
C LEU A 830 8.43 -2.42 22.57
N TYR A 831 9.44 -3.16 23.00
CA TYR A 831 9.35 -4.17 24.04
C TYR A 831 10.57 -4.09 24.96
N VAL A 832 10.42 -4.53 26.21
CA VAL A 832 11.51 -4.66 27.18
C VAL A 832 11.56 -6.09 27.73
N ILE A 833 12.77 -6.56 28.01
CA ILE A 833 13.04 -7.85 28.65
C ILE A 833 14.16 -7.69 29.68
N ASN A 834 14.19 -8.55 30.70
CA ASN A 834 15.33 -8.64 31.61
C ASN A 834 16.59 -9.06 30.83
N ALA A 835 17.76 -8.55 31.23
CA ALA A 835 19.04 -8.86 30.60
C ALA A 835 19.36 -10.37 30.55
N ASP A 836 18.91 -11.13 31.55
CA ASP A 836 19.08 -12.58 31.61
C ASP A 836 18.00 -13.36 30.83
N GLY A 837 17.09 -12.67 30.14
CA GLY A 837 15.94 -13.24 29.44
C GLY A 837 14.71 -13.43 30.31
N GLY A 838 13.64 -13.98 29.72
CA GLY A 838 12.36 -14.18 30.39
C GLY A 838 11.17 -13.79 29.51
N SER A 839 10.06 -13.40 30.13
CA SER A 839 8.89 -12.89 29.41
C SER A 839 9.12 -11.43 28.98
N PRO A 840 8.97 -11.09 27.69
CA PRO A 840 9.04 -9.72 27.20
C PRO A 840 7.74 -8.96 27.50
N GLN A 841 7.86 -7.69 27.90
CA GLN A 841 6.75 -6.76 28.09
C GLN A 841 6.69 -5.81 26.88
N ARG A 842 5.50 -5.61 26.29
CA ARG A 842 5.24 -4.58 25.27
C ARG A 842 5.19 -3.20 25.95
N LEU A 843 5.82 -2.19 25.35
CA LEU A 843 5.90 -0.82 25.87
C LEU A 843 5.05 0.18 25.07
N THR A 844 4.96 0.03 23.75
CA THR A 844 4.10 0.85 22.89
C THR A 844 3.04 0.01 22.20
N ASP A 845 1.87 0.59 21.88
CA ASP A 845 0.79 -0.14 21.24
C ASP A 845 0.04 0.56 20.10
N ASP A 846 0.59 1.66 19.59
CA ASP A 846 0.03 2.51 18.53
C ASP A 846 -0.24 1.72 17.21
N LEU A 847 -0.84 2.40 16.23
CA LEU A 847 -1.03 1.85 14.89
C LEU A 847 0.21 2.06 13.98
N SER A 848 1.08 3.01 14.36
CA SER A 848 2.30 3.38 13.65
C SER A 848 3.44 2.41 13.94
N ASP A 849 4.49 2.45 13.10
CA ASP A 849 5.75 1.79 13.41
C ASP A 849 6.56 2.62 14.43
N ASP A 850 6.74 2.08 15.63
CA ASP A 850 7.66 2.57 16.66
C ASP A 850 8.94 1.70 16.67
N GLY A 851 10.12 2.32 16.79
CA GLY A 851 11.36 1.56 16.73
C GLY A 851 12.62 2.31 17.09
N LEU A 852 13.75 1.63 16.87
CA LEU A 852 15.11 2.12 17.16
C LEU A 852 15.26 2.68 18.59
N PRO A 853 14.89 1.94 19.65
CA PRO A 853 14.88 2.49 21.00
C PRO A 853 16.31 2.73 21.55
N THR A 854 16.46 3.74 22.39
CA THR A 854 17.71 4.02 23.14
C THR A 854 17.39 4.58 24.52
N PHE A 855 18.13 4.20 25.55
CA PHE A 855 17.97 4.75 26.89
C PHE A 855 18.70 6.10 27.02
N SER A 856 18.07 7.00 27.78
CA SER A 856 18.72 8.17 28.37
C SER A 856 19.95 7.78 29.23
N PRO A 857 20.91 8.70 29.45
CA PRO A 857 22.16 8.37 30.16
C PRO A 857 21.95 7.95 31.63
N ASP A 858 20.92 8.50 32.28
CA ASP A 858 20.50 8.18 33.64
C ASP A 858 19.52 6.98 33.70
N GLY A 859 19.04 6.51 32.55
CA GLY A 859 18.07 5.43 32.42
C GLY A 859 16.64 5.80 32.79
N SER A 860 16.34 7.09 33.03
CA SER A 860 15.00 7.54 33.47
C SER A 860 13.98 7.61 32.33
N LYS A 861 14.43 7.63 31.08
CA LYS A 861 13.65 7.67 29.83
C LYS A 861 14.17 6.70 28.77
N ILE A 862 13.29 6.32 27.85
CA ILE A 862 13.60 5.68 26.57
C ILE A 862 13.21 6.67 25.46
N ALA A 863 14.15 7.00 24.56
CA ALA A 863 13.85 7.70 23.31
C ALA A 863 13.74 6.70 22.15
N PHE A 864 12.91 7.01 21.17
CA PHE A 864 12.64 6.15 20.02
C PHE A 864 12.17 6.96 18.80
N VAL A 865 12.13 6.32 17.62
CA VAL A 865 11.54 6.90 16.40
C VAL A 865 10.15 6.34 16.18
N ALA A 866 9.22 7.17 15.71
CA ALA A 866 7.90 6.72 15.27
C ALA A 866 7.45 7.49 14.02
N LYS A 867 6.77 6.81 13.07
CA LYS A 867 6.20 7.46 11.87
C LYS A 867 4.69 7.69 12.02
N ARG A 868 4.31 8.74 12.74
CA ARG A 868 2.90 9.03 13.03
C ARG A 868 2.36 10.08 12.06
N ASN A 869 1.17 9.84 11.48
CA ASN A 869 0.56 10.71 10.46
C ASN A 869 1.50 11.03 9.27
N GLY A 870 2.31 10.05 8.85
CA GLY A 870 3.26 10.19 7.75
C GLY A 870 4.58 10.91 8.11
N VAL A 871 4.72 11.50 9.30
CA VAL A 871 5.91 12.24 9.74
C VAL A 871 6.74 11.37 10.69
N TRP A 872 8.05 11.28 10.44
CA TRP A 872 8.97 10.70 11.43
C TRP A 872 9.30 11.73 12.51
N SER A 873 9.18 11.32 13.77
CA SER A 873 9.54 12.12 14.92
C SER A 873 10.37 11.31 15.92
N ILE A 874 11.16 12.00 16.74
CA ILE A 874 11.65 11.43 18.00
C ILE A 874 10.56 11.54 19.06
N TRP A 875 10.32 10.45 19.77
CA TRP A 875 9.44 10.36 20.93
C TRP A 875 10.24 9.88 22.15
N GLN A 876 9.70 10.11 23.34
CA GLN A 876 10.21 9.53 24.59
C GLN A 876 9.08 8.90 25.41
N MET A 877 9.43 7.99 26.32
CA MET A 877 8.55 7.42 27.34
C MET A 877 9.35 7.05 28.60
N ASP A 878 8.66 6.72 29.68
CA ASP A 878 9.25 6.10 30.85
C ASP A 878 9.63 4.62 30.57
N PRO A 879 10.64 4.05 31.25
CA PRO A 879 11.05 2.65 31.09
C PRO A 879 10.01 1.57 31.42
N ASN A 880 8.80 1.94 31.83
CA ASN A 880 7.66 1.06 32.04
C ASN A 880 6.61 1.13 30.90
N GLY A 881 6.78 2.04 29.93
CA GLY A 881 5.86 2.30 28.82
C GLY A 881 4.91 3.49 29.05
N GLU A 882 4.95 4.13 30.22
CA GLU A 882 4.07 5.26 30.55
C GLU A 882 4.65 6.61 30.09
N ASN A 883 3.84 7.67 30.18
CA ASN A 883 4.24 9.06 29.93
C ASN A 883 4.92 9.27 28.56
N GLU A 884 4.37 8.61 27.53
CA GLU A 884 4.80 8.74 26.15
C GLU A 884 4.57 10.19 25.65
N THR A 885 5.56 10.80 25.00
CA THR A 885 5.52 12.21 24.58
C THR A 885 6.43 12.46 23.39
N LYS A 886 5.92 13.20 22.40
CA LYS A 886 6.69 13.65 21.23
C LYS A 886 7.75 14.66 21.65
N LEU A 887 8.97 14.49 21.16
CA LEU A 887 10.06 15.43 21.36
C LEU A 887 10.14 16.44 20.21
N PHE A 888 10.41 15.99 18.99
CA PHE A 888 10.52 16.84 17.80
C PHE A 888 10.45 16.02 16.50
N ASP A 889 10.20 16.68 15.37
CA ASP A 889 10.16 16.05 14.04
C ASP A 889 11.56 15.92 13.42
N LEU A 890 11.77 14.86 12.62
CA LEU A 890 13.04 14.62 11.94
C LEU A 890 13.30 15.59 10.78
N GLU A 891 12.27 16.25 10.24
CA GLU A 891 12.36 17.09 9.03
C GLU A 891 12.89 16.32 7.80
N GLY A 892 12.65 15.00 7.74
CA GLY A 892 13.01 14.08 6.66
C GLY A 892 12.59 12.65 6.99
N ASP A 893 12.93 11.68 6.13
CA ASP A 893 12.77 10.25 6.45
C ASP A 893 13.96 9.74 7.28
N ILE A 894 13.76 8.69 8.07
CA ILE A 894 14.84 8.02 8.82
C ILE A 894 15.80 7.24 7.89
N ALA A 895 15.34 6.85 6.68
CA ALA A 895 16.12 6.09 5.70
C ALA A 895 15.67 6.40 4.25
N GLY A 896 16.58 6.18 3.30
CA GLY A 896 16.38 6.41 1.87
C GLY A 896 17.32 5.60 0.96
N PRO A 897 17.35 5.89 -0.36
CA PRO A 897 18.19 5.20 -1.34
C PRO A 897 19.67 5.21 -1.00
N ILE A 898 20.38 4.13 -1.33
CA ILE A 898 21.83 4.02 -1.11
C ILE A 898 22.58 5.01 -2.05
N PRO A 899 23.33 6.00 -1.52
CA PRO A 899 24.00 7.00 -2.35
C PRO A 899 25.01 6.38 -3.33
N GLY A 900 24.79 6.61 -4.63
CA GLY A 900 25.66 6.10 -5.70
C GLY A 900 25.29 4.72 -6.27
N ASN A 901 24.21 4.08 -5.78
CA ASN A 901 23.62 2.93 -6.45
C ASN A 901 22.55 3.37 -7.46
N SER A 902 22.28 2.56 -8.49
CA SER A 902 21.17 2.80 -9.43
C SER A 902 19.80 2.65 -8.72
N PRO A 903 18.74 3.39 -9.10
CA PRO A 903 17.45 3.40 -8.39
C PRO A 903 16.73 2.04 -8.27
N ALA A 904 17.19 1.02 -8.99
CA ALA A 904 16.61 -0.32 -8.99
C ALA A 904 17.07 -1.23 -7.82
N GLN A 905 17.96 -0.76 -6.93
CA GLN A 905 18.28 -1.48 -5.70
C GLN A 905 17.47 -0.92 -4.52
N PRO A 906 16.88 -1.77 -3.66
CA PRO A 906 16.20 -1.29 -2.46
C PRO A 906 17.17 -0.47 -1.60
N GLY A 907 16.71 0.69 -1.15
CA GLY A 907 17.44 1.51 -0.17
C GLY A 907 17.61 0.78 1.15
N GLN A 908 18.32 1.39 2.12
CA GLN A 908 18.29 0.83 3.47
C GLN A 908 16.86 0.86 4.01
N VAL A 909 16.45 -0.25 4.60
CA VAL A 909 15.21 -0.28 5.38
C VAL A 909 15.48 0.46 6.69
N TRP A 910 14.50 1.22 7.17
CA TRP A 910 14.64 2.00 8.40
C TRP A 910 15.01 1.17 9.63
N THR A 911 14.64 -0.11 9.64
CA THR A 911 15.00 -1.11 10.66
C THR A 911 16.49 -1.48 10.69
N GLU A 912 17.29 -1.01 9.72
CA GLU A 912 18.77 -1.11 9.69
C GLU A 912 19.46 0.20 10.15
N GLN A 913 18.72 1.24 10.56
CA GLN A 913 19.25 2.48 11.16
C GLN A 913 19.28 2.40 12.69
N ARG A 914 19.94 3.36 13.36
CA ARG A 914 20.05 3.46 14.84
C ARG A 914 19.97 4.91 15.32
N ILE A 915 19.49 5.16 16.54
CA ILE A 915 19.70 6.42 17.29
C ILE A 915 20.48 6.16 18.60
N SER A 916 21.04 7.20 19.21
CA SER A 916 21.86 7.10 20.43
C SER A 916 21.71 8.34 21.31
N TRP A 917 21.45 8.18 22.61
CA TRP A 917 21.33 9.29 23.57
C TRP A 917 22.50 9.29 24.55
N ARG A 918 23.26 10.39 24.63
CA ARG A 918 24.40 10.57 25.55
C ARG A 918 24.50 12.00 26.05
#